data_AF-A0A316NYL7-F1
#
_entry.id   AF-A0A316NYL7-F1
#
_cell.length_a   1.000
_cell.length_b   1.000
_cell.length_c   1.000
_cell.angle_alpha   90.00
_cell.angle_beta   90.00
_cell.angle_gamma   90.00
#
_symmetry.space_group_name_H-M   'P 1'
#
loop_
_entity.id
_entity.type
_entity.pdbx_description
1 polymer ?
#
loop_
_entity_poly.entity_id
_entity_poly.type
_entity_poly.pdbx_seq_one_letter_code
_entity_poly.pdbx_strand_id
1 'polypeptide(L)'
;MEVSVNLVEEKLNLSENAIKVLERRYLKRDKDGNCTEKPSDMFKRVSLAIAEGDLKFGKSQEDVEKLAQKFYETITNCYFMPNSPTLMNAGRELGQLAACFVLPVEDSLEGIFETVKNTALIHKSGGGTGFSFSKLRPKNSVVRSTMGVSSGPVSFMEVFNAATEAVKQGGTRRGANMGILRVDHPDILDFINCKSDNNKLNNFNISVAITDKFMEALKNGTDYDLVNPQNNQVVARMDAKKVFDLIVDGAWRNGEPGIIFIDKMNADNPTPLVGQIESTNPCGEVPLLSYEACNLGSINLGRMVVESANGPIIDWKLLAETTRTAIRFLDNVIAVNNYPLPQISEMVQNNRKIGLGVMGWADMLMKMRLSYSSEEGTKLASQVMEFIDYESKCESIELSKERGRFNNFKGSIYDGKNFLYNKYKGKSAGKVSDEQWKELDAQIEKYGIRNATTTCIAPTGTISMIAGASGGVEPLFGLVFSRLIMDGTEMLEINPIFKDYAVKHGFYSENLMKEIAKTGSVAHVDKVPADAKKIFVTAHDVSPYWHVKMQAAFQLHTDNAVSKTVNFEEHATRADIEEAYILAYENNLKGITVYRNNSRQFQPMNLDSKKSEAQIEAEKSMKTVSEPVKEEYNPTGEIKTVKCPECGNEIQMAEGCFICLKCGYSGCS
;
A
#
# COMPACT_ATOMS: atom_id res chain seq x y z
N MET A 1 10.74 23.66 -27.87
CA MET A 1 9.55 23.94 -28.69
C MET A 1 8.35 23.52 -27.86
N GLU A 2 7.60 24.47 -27.32
CA GLU A 2 6.33 24.18 -26.64
C GLU A 2 5.31 23.80 -27.72
N VAL A 3 4.99 22.51 -27.82
CA VAL A 3 3.92 22.02 -28.68
C VAL A 3 2.60 22.26 -27.94
N SER A 4 1.81 23.21 -28.42
CA SER A 4 0.49 23.51 -27.87
C SER A 4 -0.52 22.45 -28.32
N VAL A 5 -0.69 21.38 -27.53
CA VAL A 5 -1.75 20.39 -27.75
C VAL A 5 -3.08 20.93 -27.20
N ASN A 6 -4.10 21.04 -28.06
CA ASN A 6 -5.45 21.48 -27.69
C ASN A 6 -6.29 20.28 -27.22
N LEU A 7 -6.08 19.81 -25.98
CA LEU A 7 -7.04 18.93 -25.32
C LEU A 7 -8.31 19.72 -24.97
N VAL A 8 -9.49 19.09 -25.10
CA VAL A 8 -10.77 19.71 -24.75
C VAL A 8 -10.89 19.78 -23.22
N GLU A 9 -11.03 20.99 -22.68
CA GLU A 9 -11.20 21.19 -21.23
C GLU A 9 -12.63 20.84 -20.80
N GLU A 10 -12.78 19.76 -20.02
CA GLU A 10 -14.02 19.44 -19.32
C GLU A 10 -14.12 20.17 -17.98
N LYS A 11 -15.35 20.47 -17.54
CA LYS A 11 -15.59 21.00 -16.20
C LYS A 11 -15.28 19.92 -15.16
N LEU A 12 -14.16 20.09 -14.44
CA LEU A 12 -13.75 19.17 -13.37
C LEU A 12 -14.77 19.14 -12.23
N ASN A 13 -15.22 17.95 -11.86
CA ASN A 13 -16.12 17.74 -10.72
C ASN A 13 -15.33 17.23 -9.51
N LEU A 14 -14.47 18.08 -8.96
CA LEU A 14 -13.65 17.78 -7.77
C LEU A 14 -14.25 18.40 -6.51
N SER A 15 -14.15 17.67 -5.39
CA SER A 15 -14.51 18.22 -4.07
C SER A 15 -13.50 19.27 -3.60
N GLU A 16 -13.90 20.16 -2.68
CA GLU A 16 -12.97 21.11 -2.07
C GLU A 16 -11.79 20.42 -1.38
N ASN A 17 -12.03 19.25 -0.77
CA ASN A 17 -10.99 18.45 -0.16
C ASN A 17 -10.01 17.91 -1.20
N ALA A 18 -10.51 17.41 -2.34
CA ALA A 18 -9.67 16.97 -3.45
C ALA A 18 -8.78 18.12 -3.96
N ILE A 19 -9.34 19.33 -4.14
CA ILE A 19 -8.58 20.51 -4.55
C ILE A 19 -7.47 20.83 -3.54
N LYS A 20 -7.78 20.89 -2.24
CA LYS A 20 -6.77 21.13 -1.18
C LYS A 20 -5.67 20.07 -1.16
N VAL A 21 -6.02 18.80 -1.35
CA VAL A 21 -5.04 17.70 -1.43
C VAL A 21 -4.13 17.88 -2.65
N LEU A 22 -4.70 18.19 -3.82
CA LEU A 22 -3.96 18.43 -5.05
C LEU A 22 -3.01 19.61 -4.87
N GLU A 23 -3.49 20.77 -4.42
CA GLU A 23 -2.69 21.96 -4.16
C GLU A 23 -1.53 21.64 -3.22
N ARG A 24 -1.81 21.01 -2.08
CA ARG A 24 -0.79 20.77 -1.05
C ARG A 24 0.31 19.80 -1.49
N ARG A 25 0.00 18.82 -2.34
CA ARG A 25 0.88 17.66 -2.55
C ARG A 25 1.25 17.35 -4.01
N TYR A 26 0.45 17.76 -4.98
CA TYR A 26 0.54 17.26 -6.35
C TYR A 26 0.87 18.34 -7.37
N LEU A 27 0.28 19.53 -7.26
CA LEU A 27 0.45 20.60 -8.25
C LEU A 27 1.88 21.16 -8.25
N LYS A 28 2.36 21.62 -9.41
CA LYS A 28 3.69 22.24 -9.54
C LYS A 28 3.76 23.49 -8.67
N ARG A 29 4.95 23.73 -8.14
CA ARG A 29 5.27 24.94 -7.38
C ARG A 29 6.50 25.62 -7.94
N ASP A 30 6.54 26.94 -7.84
CA ASP A 30 7.74 27.72 -8.09
C ASP A 30 8.74 27.62 -6.91
N LYS A 31 9.86 28.35 -7.02
CA LYS A 31 10.91 28.38 -5.99
C LYS A 31 10.45 29.02 -4.68
N ASP A 32 9.44 29.88 -4.74
CA ASP A 32 8.85 30.57 -3.60
C ASP A 32 7.72 29.74 -2.96
N GLY A 33 7.42 28.58 -3.54
CA GLY A 33 6.42 27.64 -3.07
C GLY A 33 5.01 27.95 -3.56
N ASN A 34 4.78 28.90 -4.46
CA ASN A 34 3.45 29.20 -4.99
C ASN A 34 3.03 28.15 -6.02
N CYS A 35 1.74 27.81 -6.03
CA CYS A 35 1.18 26.85 -6.97
C CYS A 35 1.13 27.45 -8.39
N THR A 36 1.77 26.79 -9.36
CA THR A 36 1.87 27.25 -10.76
C THR A 36 1.09 26.39 -11.75
N GLU A 37 0.40 25.36 -11.26
CA GLU A 37 -0.35 24.40 -12.06
C GLU A 37 -1.76 24.26 -11.47
N LYS A 38 -2.81 24.27 -12.29
CA LYS A 38 -4.18 23.93 -11.87
C LYS A 38 -4.40 22.41 -11.92
N PRO A 39 -5.44 21.88 -11.24
CA PRO A 39 -5.81 20.46 -11.37
C PRO A 39 -5.96 19.98 -12.83
N SER A 40 -6.59 20.77 -13.70
CA SER A 40 -6.74 20.45 -15.13
C SER A 40 -5.40 20.33 -15.84
N ASP A 41 -4.49 21.28 -15.58
CA ASP A 41 -3.14 21.31 -16.16
C ASP A 41 -2.34 20.07 -15.72
N MET A 42 -2.47 19.67 -14.45
CA MET A 42 -1.84 18.47 -13.91
C MET A 42 -2.33 17.21 -14.61
N PHE A 43 -3.65 17.03 -14.75
CA PHE A 43 -4.23 15.86 -15.43
C PHE A 43 -3.85 15.83 -16.92
N LYS A 44 -3.80 17.00 -17.58
CA LYS A 44 -3.34 17.14 -18.96
C LYS A 44 -1.87 16.73 -19.11
N ARG A 45 -0.98 17.26 -18.25
CA ARG A 45 0.44 16.89 -18.24
C ARG A 45 0.62 15.38 -18.07
N VAL A 46 -0.05 14.79 -17.08
CA VAL A 46 0.06 13.35 -16.80
C VAL A 46 -0.41 12.55 -18.02
N SER A 47 -1.56 12.90 -18.59
CA SER A 47 -2.13 12.17 -19.73
C SER A 47 -1.24 12.23 -20.98
N LEU A 48 -0.69 13.40 -21.29
CA LEU A 48 0.25 13.57 -22.41
C LEU A 48 1.54 12.80 -22.19
N ALA A 49 2.19 12.98 -21.03
CA ALA A 49 3.47 12.36 -20.74
C ALA A 49 3.40 10.82 -20.73
N ILE A 50 2.28 10.24 -20.28
CA ILE A 50 2.07 8.79 -20.34
C ILE A 50 1.72 8.36 -21.76
N ALA A 51 0.90 9.11 -22.51
CA ALA A 51 0.57 8.74 -23.88
C ALA A 51 1.81 8.73 -24.80
N GLU A 52 2.80 9.60 -24.58
CA GLU A 52 4.07 9.63 -25.32
C GLU A 52 4.84 8.29 -25.29
N GLY A 53 4.56 7.41 -24.32
CA GLY A 53 5.10 6.05 -24.29
C GLY A 53 4.83 5.25 -25.56
N ASP A 54 3.72 5.53 -26.24
CA ASP A 54 3.34 4.90 -27.51
C ASP A 54 4.30 5.21 -28.67
N LEU A 55 4.99 6.37 -28.63
CA LEU A 55 5.97 6.73 -29.66
C LEU A 55 7.11 5.71 -29.74
N LYS A 56 7.49 5.12 -28.59
CA LYS A 56 8.51 4.06 -28.52
C LYS A 56 8.08 2.77 -29.23
N PHE A 57 6.81 2.64 -29.56
CA PHE A 57 6.22 1.49 -30.23
C PHE A 57 5.62 1.85 -31.60
N GLY A 58 6.11 2.91 -32.22
CA GLY A 58 5.84 3.24 -33.64
C GLY A 58 4.48 3.89 -33.90
N LYS A 59 3.75 4.33 -32.88
CA LYS A 59 2.51 5.11 -33.07
C LYS A 59 2.83 6.54 -33.50
N SER A 60 1.92 7.15 -34.25
CA SER A 60 2.07 8.53 -34.71
C SER A 60 1.78 9.54 -33.58
N GLN A 61 2.19 10.79 -33.77
CA GLN A 61 1.84 11.88 -32.85
C GLN A 61 0.31 12.06 -32.73
N GLU A 62 -0.43 11.86 -33.83
CA GLU A 62 -1.90 11.95 -33.84
C GLU A 62 -2.53 10.84 -32.97
N ASP A 63 -1.98 9.61 -33.04
CA ASP A 63 -2.44 8.50 -32.19
C ASP A 63 -2.18 8.79 -30.71
N VAL A 64 -1.02 9.38 -30.39
CA VAL A 64 -0.64 9.79 -29.04
C VAL A 64 -1.59 10.86 -28.51
N GLU A 65 -1.95 11.86 -29.33
CA GLU A 65 -2.89 12.91 -28.94
C GLU A 65 -4.29 12.35 -28.66
N LYS A 66 -4.79 11.44 -29.51
CA LYS A 66 -6.06 10.74 -29.28
C LYS A 66 -6.03 9.92 -27.99
N LEU A 67 -4.93 9.21 -27.74
CA LEU A 67 -4.76 8.44 -26.51
C LEU A 67 -4.67 9.34 -25.27
N ALA A 68 -3.93 10.45 -25.35
CA ALA A 68 -3.82 11.42 -24.28
C ALA A 68 -5.17 12.03 -23.93
N GLN A 69 -6.01 12.34 -24.92
CA GLN A 69 -7.38 12.79 -24.70
C GLN A 69 -8.21 11.71 -23.97
N LYS A 70 -8.12 10.45 -24.41
CA LYS A 70 -8.80 9.33 -23.73
C LYS A 70 -8.36 9.16 -22.27
N PHE A 71 -7.06 9.25 -22.01
CA PHE A 71 -6.52 9.20 -20.65
C PHE A 71 -7.01 10.38 -19.81
N TYR A 72 -6.98 11.59 -20.38
CA TYR A 72 -7.46 12.80 -19.72
C TYR A 72 -8.92 12.64 -19.32
N GLU A 73 -9.80 12.29 -20.25
CA GLU A 73 -11.23 12.06 -19.99
C GLU A 73 -11.47 10.99 -18.93
N THR A 74 -10.73 9.87 -18.99
CA THR A 74 -10.89 8.78 -18.01
C THR A 74 -10.52 9.24 -16.59
N ILE A 75 -9.50 10.09 -16.47
CA ILE A 75 -9.03 10.64 -15.18
C ILE A 75 -9.95 11.76 -14.68
N THR A 76 -10.36 12.69 -15.55
CA THR A 76 -11.21 13.84 -15.18
C THR A 76 -12.63 13.41 -14.80
N ASN A 77 -13.16 12.38 -15.46
CA ASN A 77 -14.43 11.74 -15.06
C ASN A 77 -14.29 10.85 -13.80
N CYS A 78 -13.07 10.72 -13.26
CA CYS A 78 -12.75 9.93 -12.08
C CYS A 78 -13.10 8.44 -12.23
N TYR A 79 -13.09 7.91 -13.47
CA TYR A 79 -13.27 6.48 -13.74
C TYR A 79 -12.02 5.68 -13.35
N PHE A 80 -10.85 6.27 -13.56
CA PHE A 80 -9.54 5.72 -13.21
C PHE A 80 -8.68 6.81 -12.57
N MET A 81 -7.84 6.44 -11.62
CA MET A 81 -6.80 7.31 -11.08
C MET A 81 -5.47 6.57 -11.00
N PRO A 82 -4.39 7.09 -11.59
CA PRO A 82 -3.07 6.50 -11.41
C PRO A 82 -2.55 6.75 -9.99
N ASN A 83 -1.54 5.98 -9.57
CA ASN A 83 -0.93 6.15 -8.26
C ASN A 83 -0.37 7.58 -8.04
N SER A 84 -0.13 7.93 -6.78
CA SER A 84 0.35 9.26 -6.42
C SER A 84 1.67 9.65 -7.09
N PRO A 85 2.72 8.79 -7.16
CA PRO A 85 3.95 9.14 -7.84
C PRO A 85 3.76 9.48 -9.33
N THR A 86 2.87 8.78 -10.03
CA THR A 86 2.56 9.11 -11.43
C THR A 86 1.94 10.50 -11.55
N LEU A 87 0.94 10.83 -10.72
CA LEU A 87 0.33 12.17 -10.69
C LEU A 87 1.37 13.27 -10.38
N MET A 88 2.27 12.99 -9.44
CA MET A 88 3.30 13.92 -8.99
C MET A 88 4.40 14.13 -10.03
N ASN A 89 4.83 13.09 -10.74
CA ASN A 89 6.13 13.11 -11.46
C ASN A 89 6.04 12.96 -12.97
N ALA A 90 4.93 12.50 -13.56
CA ALA A 90 4.83 12.34 -15.02
C ALA A 90 5.04 13.70 -15.73
N GLY A 91 5.93 13.77 -16.72
CA GLY A 91 6.26 15.03 -17.40
C GLY A 91 6.99 16.05 -16.51
N ARG A 92 7.68 15.59 -15.45
CA ARG A 92 8.61 16.38 -14.63
C ARG A 92 10.00 15.75 -14.66
N GLU A 93 11.02 16.53 -14.31
CA GLU A 93 12.44 16.14 -14.36
C GLU A 93 12.74 14.84 -13.58
N LEU A 94 12.17 14.66 -12.39
CA LEU A 94 12.41 13.45 -11.59
C LEU A 94 11.93 12.18 -12.32
N GLY A 95 10.78 12.23 -12.97
CA GLY A 95 10.27 11.17 -13.83
C GLY A 95 9.99 9.81 -13.17
N GLN A 96 10.12 9.66 -11.84
CA GLN A 96 9.87 8.39 -11.16
C GLN A 96 8.38 8.17 -10.89
N LEU A 97 7.78 7.19 -11.56
CA LEU A 97 6.34 6.93 -11.56
C LEU A 97 5.94 5.72 -10.72
N ALA A 98 6.89 4.83 -10.44
CA ALA A 98 6.68 3.67 -9.57
C ALA A 98 6.72 4.07 -8.09
N ALA A 99 5.87 3.43 -7.28
CA ALA A 99 5.67 3.79 -5.89
C ALA A 99 6.57 3.06 -4.90
N CYS A 100 6.84 1.78 -5.16
CA CYS A 100 7.54 0.91 -4.24
C CYS A 100 8.39 -0.10 -5.02
N PHE A 101 9.40 -0.66 -4.34
CA PHE A 101 10.38 -1.57 -4.91
C PHE A 101 10.74 -2.66 -3.90
N VAL A 102 11.20 -3.81 -4.38
CA VAL A 102 11.83 -4.84 -3.51
C VAL A 102 13.30 -4.94 -3.87
N LEU A 103 14.16 -4.95 -2.86
CA LEU A 103 15.61 -5.08 -3.04
C LEU A 103 16.12 -6.35 -2.33
N PRO A 104 17.15 -7.03 -2.89
CA PRO A 104 17.75 -8.19 -2.25
C PRO A 104 18.55 -7.78 -1.01
N VAL A 105 18.65 -8.68 -0.04
CA VAL A 105 19.58 -8.56 1.09
C VAL A 105 20.50 -9.77 1.08
N GLU A 106 21.70 -9.60 0.51
CA GLU A 106 22.68 -10.68 0.40
C GLU A 106 23.45 -10.87 1.72
N ASP A 107 23.85 -12.10 2.05
CA ASP A 107 24.55 -12.45 3.30
C ASP A 107 26.05 -12.09 3.29
N SER A 108 26.34 -10.81 3.00
CA SER A 108 27.67 -10.19 3.08
C SER A 108 27.54 -8.73 3.51
N LEU A 109 28.59 -8.15 4.14
CA LEU A 109 28.55 -6.74 4.51
C LEU A 109 28.45 -5.84 3.28
N GLU A 110 29.18 -6.17 2.22
CA GLU A 110 29.14 -5.45 0.95
C GLU A 110 27.73 -5.47 0.35
N GLY A 111 27.08 -6.63 0.35
CA GLY A 111 25.72 -6.79 -0.15
C GLY A 111 24.69 -6.03 0.68
N ILE A 112 24.77 -6.15 2.01
CA ILE A 112 23.89 -5.44 2.95
C ILE A 112 23.99 -3.92 2.74
N PHE A 113 25.21 -3.36 2.72
CA PHE A 113 25.40 -1.92 2.61
C PHE A 113 25.16 -1.38 1.20
N GLU A 114 25.38 -2.18 0.14
CA GLU A 114 24.95 -1.80 -1.21
C GLU A 114 23.41 -1.69 -1.28
N THR A 115 22.68 -2.61 -0.61
CA THR A 115 21.23 -2.50 -0.50
C THR A 115 20.81 -1.26 0.29
N VAL A 116 21.47 -0.94 1.42
CA VAL A 116 21.20 0.31 2.18
C VAL A 116 21.39 1.55 1.31
N LYS A 117 22.46 1.61 0.52
CA LYS A 117 22.71 2.69 -0.44
C LYS A 117 21.59 2.77 -1.49
N ASN A 118 21.19 1.64 -2.07
CA ASN A 118 20.12 1.57 -3.05
C ASN A 118 18.77 2.01 -2.47
N THR A 119 18.47 1.64 -1.22
CA THR A 119 17.31 2.13 -0.47
C THR A 119 17.31 3.65 -0.34
N ALA A 120 18.45 4.25 0.01
CA ALA A 120 18.55 5.70 0.14
C ALA A 120 18.27 6.44 -1.19
N LEU A 121 18.74 5.88 -2.32
CA LEU A 121 18.46 6.43 -3.65
C LEU A 121 16.98 6.36 -4.02
N ILE A 122 16.31 5.25 -3.69
CA ILE A 122 14.86 5.08 -3.90
C ILE A 122 14.04 6.01 -3.00
N HIS A 123 14.46 6.18 -1.74
CA HIS A 123 13.76 7.05 -0.79
C HIS A 123 13.91 8.53 -1.13
N LYS A 124 15.05 8.93 -1.72
CA LYS A 124 15.27 10.30 -2.24
C LYS A 124 14.16 10.73 -3.21
N SER A 125 13.64 9.80 -4.00
CA SER A 125 12.56 10.01 -4.97
C SER A 125 11.17 9.66 -4.42
N GLY A 126 11.04 9.39 -3.12
CA GLY A 126 9.76 9.12 -2.43
C GLY A 126 9.21 7.70 -2.62
N GLY A 127 10.04 6.76 -3.09
CA GLY A 127 9.68 5.35 -3.18
C GLY A 127 9.67 4.67 -1.82
N GLY A 128 8.84 3.63 -1.65
CA GLY A 128 8.94 2.69 -0.53
C GLY A 128 9.77 1.46 -0.90
N THR A 129 10.28 0.72 0.09
CA THR A 129 11.10 -0.46 -0.16
C THR A 129 10.66 -1.69 0.63
N GLY A 130 10.91 -2.89 0.12
CA GLY A 130 10.68 -4.15 0.82
C GLY A 130 11.88 -5.06 0.76
N PHE A 131 12.07 -5.83 1.83
CA PHE A 131 13.24 -6.67 2.06
C PHE A 131 12.86 -8.00 2.70
N SER A 132 13.48 -9.07 2.20
CA SER A 132 13.59 -10.33 2.94
C SER A 132 14.93 -10.39 3.63
N PHE A 133 14.92 -10.55 4.95
CA PHE A 133 16.13 -10.78 5.74
C PHE A 133 16.44 -12.27 5.92
N SER A 134 15.67 -13.15 5.26
CA SER A 134 15.71 -14.60 5.46
C SER A 134 16.99 -15.28 4.97
N LYS A 135 17.75 -14.61 4.10
CA LYS A 135 19.06 -15.09 3.60
C LYS A 135 20.19 -14.82 4.59
N LEU A 136 20.02 -13.86 5.49
CA LEU A 136 21.09 -13.48 6.42
C LEU A 136 21.36 -14.61 7.40
N ARG A 137 22.63 -14.81 7.71
CA ARG A 137 23.02 -15.84 8.68
C ARG A 137 22.46 -15.53 10.08
N PRO A 138 22.13 -16.56 10.87
CA PRO A 138 21.64 -16.37 12.22
C PRO A 138 22.63 -15.65 13.13
N LYS A 139 22.12 -15.02 14.19
CA LYS A 139 22.93 -14.51 15.29
C LYS A 139 23.86 -15.59 15.83
N ASN A 140 25.05 -15.19 16.25
CA ASN A 140 26.13 -16.07 16.71
C ASN A 140 26.76 -16.99 15.65
N SER A 141 26.34 -16.92 14.38
CA SER A 141 27.02 -17.63 13.29
C SER A 141 28.45 -17.10 13.10
N VAL A 142 29.41 -18.01 12.87
CA VAL A 142 30.83 -17.65 12.70
C VAL A 142 31.05 -16.87 11.41
N VAL A 143 31.72 -15.72 11.51
CA VAL A 143 32.15 -14.91 10.36
C VAL A 143 33.59 -15.29 10.01
N ARG A 144 33.76 -16.11 8.97
CA ARG A 144 35.07 -16.70 8.62
C ARG A 144 36.20 -15.70 8.38
N SER A 145 35.90 -14.49 7.89
CA SER A 145 36.91 -13.46 7.59
C SER A 145 37.48 -12.79 8.82
N THR A 146 36.69 -12.63 9.89
CA THR A 146 37.08 -11.93 11.13
C THR A 146 37.20 -12.84 12.34
N MET A 147 36.77 -14.11 12.21
CA MET A 147 36.62 -15.08 13.30
C MET A 147 35.68 -14.61 14.43
N GLY A 148 34.90 -13.55 14.19
CA GLY A 148 33.87 -13.05 15.09
C GLY A 148 32.52 -13.75 14.88
N VAL A 149 31.48 -13.22 15.53
CA VAL A 149 30.11 -13.73 15.46
C VAL A 149 29.15 -12.73 14.81
N SER A 150 28.15 -13.24 14.07
CA SER A 150 27.08 -12.43 13.47
C SER A 150 26.15 -11.84 14.52
N SER A 151 25.67 -10.61 14.29
CA SER A 151 24.62 -9.97 15.09
C SER A 151 23.19 -10.36 14.68
N GLY A 152 23.04 -11.08 13.57
CA GLY A 152 21.75 -11.57 13.06
C GLY A 152 20.93 -10.52 12.28
N PRO A 153 19.79 -10.91 11.69
CA PRO A 153 19.01 -10.09 10.78
C PRO A 153 18.40 -8.84 11.44
N VAL A 154 17.89 -8.96 12.68
CA VAL A 154 17.24 -7.85 13.40
C VAL A 154 18.22 -6.69 13.63
N SER A 155 19.49 -6.98 13.92
CA SER A 155 20.53 -5.95 14.08
C SER A 155 20.75 -5.15 12.78
N PHE A 156 20.77 -5.81 11.62
CA PHE A 156 20.88 -5.11 10.35
C PHE A 156 19.63 -4.31 9.99
N MET A 157 18.44 -4.76 10.40
CA MET A 157 17.21 -3.96 10.25
C MET A 157 17.31 -2.59 10.95
N GLU A 158 18.00 -2.51 12.09
CA GLU A 158 18.25 -1.22 12.77
C GLU A 158 19.10 -0.26 11.92
N VAL A 159 20.06 -0.79 11.15
CA VAL A 159 20.87 0.01 10.20
C VAL A 159 20.00 0.59 9.09
N PHE A 160 19.14 -0.24 8.47
CA PHE A 160 18.19 0.22 7.45
C PHE A 160 17.20 1.26 8.02
N ASN A 161 16.75 1.05 9.26
CA ASN A 161 15.85 1.96 9.94
C ASN A 161 16.50 3.35 10.15
N ALA A 162 17.74 3.38 10.63
CA ALA A 162 18.51 4.61 10.83
C ALA A 162 18.79 5.32 9.50
N ALA A 163 19.21 4.59 8.46
CA ALA A 163 19.41 5.16 7.12
C ALA A 163 18.12 5.78 6.56
N THR A 164 16.99 5.12 6.77
CA THR A 164 15.68 5.65 6.35
C THR A 164 15.32 6.94 7.10
N GLU A 165 15.64 7.03 8.40
CA GLU A 165 15.37 8.24 9.19
C GLU A 165 16.21 9.43 8.71
N ALA A 166 17.48 9.20 8.38
CA ALA A 166 18.36 10.24 7.84
C ALA A 166 17.85 10.79 6.49
N VAL A 167 17.39 9.93 5.58
CA VAL A 167 16.92 10.35 4.24
C VAL A 167 15.60 11.15 4.31
N LYS A 168 14.76 10.91 5.32
CA LYS A 168 13.49 11.66 5.48
C LYS A 168 13.67 13.16 5.60
N GLN A 169 14.81 13.63 6.09
CA GLN A 169 15.07 15.06 6.30
C GLN A 169 15.13 15.86 4.97
N GLY A 170 15.28 15.20 3.82
CA GLY A 170 15.36 15.84 2.50
C GLY A 170 14.22 15.55 1.52
N GLY A 171 13.23 14.71 1.87
CA GLY A 171 12.19 14.22 0.95
C GLY A 171 10.79 14.77 1.23
N THR A 172 9.96 14.91 0.17
CA THR A 172 8.55 15.32 0.29
C THR A 172 7.63 14.23 0.85
N ARG A 173 8.10 12.97 0.95
CA ARG A 173 7.38 11.81 1.48
C ARG A 173 8.25 11.02 2.46
N ARG A 174 7.63 10.52 3.53
CA ARG A 174 8.27 9.60 4.49
C ARG A 174 8.59 8.27 3.81
N GLY A 175 9.86 7.88 3.74
CA GLY A 175 10.27 6.53 3.30
C GLY A 175 9.70 5.48 4.25
N ALA A 176 9.31 4.33 3.70
CA ALA A 176 8.69 3.22 4.44
C ALA A 176 9.25 1.89 3.93
N ASN A 177 9.52 0.98 4.86
CA ASN A 177 10.13 -0.30 4.61
C ASN A 177 9.17 -1.45 4.96
N MET A 178 9.20 -2.53 4.18
CA MET A 178 8.69 -3.85 4.57
C MET A 178 9.87 -4.73 4.98
N GLY A 179 9.81 -5.33 6.17
CA GLY A 179 10.78 -6.30 6.64
C GLY A 179 10.13 -7.66 6.79
N ILE A 180 10.68 -8.67 6.14
CA ILE A 180 10.14 -10.04 6.17
C ILE A 180 11.21 -11.02 6.62
N LEU A 181 10.80 -11.94 7.49
CA LEU A 181 11.59 -13.11 7.87
C LEU A 181 10.74 -14.37 7.75
N ARG A 182 11.28 -15.41 7.13
CA ARG A 182 10.63 -16.72 7.07
C ARG A 182 10.52 -17.36 8.46
N VAL A 183 9.40 -18.03 8.69
CA VAL A 183 9.10 -18.66 9.99
C VAL A 183 10.07 -19.76 10.39
N ASP A 184 10.76 -20.36 9.41
CA ASP A 184 11.80 -21.39 9.58
C ASP A 184 13.20 -20.83 9.83
N HIS A 185 13.36 -19.51 9.92
CA HIS A 185 14.65 -18.89 10.23
C HIS A 185 14.99 -19.03 11.75
N PRO A 186 16.25 -19.37 12.14
CA PRO A 186 16.61 -19.57 13.55
C PRO A 186 16.38 -18.36 14.46
N ASP A 187 16.44 -17.14 13.92
CA ASP A 187 16.18 -15.89 14.66
C ASP A 187 14.71 -15.43 14.62
N ILE A 188 13.76 -16.32 14.29
CA ILE A 188 12.34 -15.96 14.14
C ILE A 188 11.73 -15.36 15.42
N LEU A 189 12.11 -15.85 16.60
CA LEU A 189 11.61 -15.32 17.87
C LEU A 189 12.08 -13.89 18.14
N ASP A 190 13.34 -13.59 17.83
CA ASP A 190 13.89 -12.23 17.94
C ASP A 190 13.17 -11.28 16.98
N PHE A 191 12.86 -11.74 15.77
CA PHE A 191 12.12 -10.97 14.77
C PHE A 191 10.67 -10.69 15.19
N ILE A 192 9.92 -11.70 15.66
CA ILE A 192 8.53 -11.50 16.14
C ILE A 192 8.50 -10.46 17.27
N ASN A 193 9.50 -10.46 18.14
CA ASN A 193 9.55 -9.57 19.31
C ASN A 193 10.25 -8.23 19.06
N CYS A 194 10.87 -8.01 17.89
CA CYS A 194 11.72 -6.84 17.64
C CYS A 194 11.00 -5.48 17.75
N LYS A 195 9.66 -5.49 17.62
CA LYS A 195 8.79 -4.31 17.76
C LYS A 195 7.87 -4.38 18.99
N SER A 196 8.23 -5.18 20.00
CA SER A 196 7.56 -5.09 21.31
C SER A 196 7.81 -3.75 22.00
N ASP A 197 8.94 -3.11 21.70
CA ASP A 197 9.16 -1.69 21.97
C ASP A 197 8.67 -0.84 20.78
N ASN A 198 7.60 -0.09 21.00
CA ASN A 198 6.96 0.73 19.98
C ASN A 198 7.81 1.93 19.49
N ASN A 199 8.99 2.17 20.09
CA ASN A 199 9.92 3.21 19.66
C ASN A 199 11.03 2.69 18.74
N LYS A 200 11.12 1.38 18.52
CA LYS A 200 12.12 0.76 17.65
C LYS A 200 11.55 0.41 16.28
N LEU A 201 12.41 0.48 15.26
CA LEU A 201 12.09 0.08 13.88
C LEU A 201 10.83 0.78 13.34
N ASN A 202 10.63 2.06 13.70
CA ASN A 202 9.45 2.87 13.31
C ASN A 202 9.29 3.05 11.81
N ASN A 203 10.34 2.74 11.02
CA ASN A 203 10.36 2.87 9.58
C ASN A 203 10.04 1.56 8.85
N PHE A 204 9.87 0.48 9.60
CA PHE A 204 9.48 -0.83 9.10
C PHE A 204 8.03 -1.13 9.47
N ASN A 205 7.29 -1.65 8.50
CA ASN A 205 6.26 -2.64 8.78
C ASN A 205 6.94 -4.02 8.76
N ILE A 206 6.61 -4.91 9.69
CA ILE A 206 7.17 -6.28 9.71
C ILE A 206 6.10 -7.34 9.49
N SER A 207 6.45 -8.38 8.73
CA SER A 207 5.59 -9.54 8.50
C SER A 207 6.38 -10.84 8.57
N VAL A 208 5.78 -11.88 9.14
CA VAL A 208 6.34 -13.23 9.10
C VAL A 208 5.92 -13.93 7.80
N ALA A 209 6.89 -14.48 7.08
CA ALA A 209 6.65 -15.34 5.92
C ALA A 209 6.36 -16.77 6.40
N ILE A 210 5.08 -17.10 6.50
CA ILE A 210 4.52 -18.39 6.90
C ILE A 210 4.53 -19.36 5.72
N THR A 211 5.00 -20.58 5.97
CA THR A 211 5.04 -21.69 5.00
C THR A 211 3.85 -22.63 5.20
N ASP A 212 3.48 -23.36 4.14
CA ASP A 212 2.45 -24.40 4.21
C ASP A 212 2.88 -25.50 5.21
N LYS A 213 4.18 -25.83 5.27
CA LYS A 213 4.74 -26.76 6.27
C LYS A 213 4.52 -26.30 7.72
N PHE A 214 4.68 -25.01 8.00
CA PHE A 214 4.42 -24.48 9.33
C PHE A 214 2.92 -24.57 9.67
N MET A 215 2.04 -24.26 8.72
CA MET A 215 0.60 -24.36 8.92
C MET A 215 0.13 -25.82 9.10
N GLU A 216 0.75 -26.77 8.42
CA GLU A 216 0.53 -28.21 8.64
C GLU A 216 0.97 -28.63 10.06
N ALA A 217 2.13 -28.17 10.52
CA ALA A 217 2.61 -28.44 11.87
C ALA A 217 1.69 -27.83 12.94
N LEU A 218 1.24 -26.58 12.73
CA LEU A 218 0.28 -25.90 13.59
C LEU A 218 -1.03 -26.70 13.70
N LYS A 219 -1.59 -27.12 12.55
CA LYS A 219 -2.83 -27.91 12.50
C LYS A 219 -2.70 -29.26 13.21
N ASN A 220 -1.54 -29.91 13.09
CA ASN A 220 -1.30 -31.23 13.66
C ASN A 220 -0.80 -31.17 15.11
N GLY A 221 -0.55 -29.98 15.67
CA GLY A 221 0.03 -29.82 17.01
C GLY A 221 1.45 -30.38 17.12
N THR A 222 2.25 -30.26 16.07
CA THR A 222 3.62 -30.80 16.01
C THR A 222 4.67 -29.71 15.95
N ASP A 223 5.92 -30.11 16.19
CA ASP A 223 7.08 -29.24 15.95
C ASP A 223 7.34 -29.06 14.44
N TYR A 224 8.06 -27.99 14.11
CA TYR A 224 8.63 -27.73 12.79
C TYR A 224 10.13 -27.42 12.87
N ASP A 225 10.83 -27.59 11.74
CA ASP A 225 12.29 -27.42 11.66
C ASP A 225 12.69 -25.93 11.51
N LEU A 226 13.72 -25.51 12.25
CA LEU A 226 14.46 -24.27 11.99
C LEU A 226 15.68 -24.58 11.13
N VAL A 227 15.84 -23.84 10.04
CA VAL A 227 16.81 -24.13 8.97
C VAL A 227 17.82 -22.99 8.85
N ASN A 228 19.11 -23.31 8.95
CA ASN A 228 20.14 -22.31 8.70
C ASN A 228 20.24 -21.99 7.20
N PRO A 229 20.02 -20.73 6.77
CA PRO A 229 19.97 -20.36 5.35
C PRO A 229 21.30 -20.53 4.62
N GLN A 230 22.44 -20.61 5.31
CA GLN A 230 23.74 -20.73 4.67
C GLN A 230 24.05 -22.14 4.16
N ASN A 231 23.51 -23.17 4.81
CA ASN A 231 23.84 -24.56 4.54
C ASN A 231 22.62 -25.48 4.44
N ASN A 232 21.40 -24.93 4.60
CA ASN A 232 20.13 -25.65 4.59
C ASN A 232 20.03 -26.80 5.60
N GLN A 233 20.83 -26.76 6.68
CA GLN A 233 20.77 -27.76 7.74
C GLN A 233 19.72 -27.37 8.77
N VAL A 234 18.98 -28.37 9.25
CA VAL A 234 18.11 -28.24 10.42
C VAL A 234 18.99 -28.06 11.65
N VAL A 235 18.84 -26.93 12.33
CA VAL A 235 19.64 -26.58 13.52
C VAL A 235 18.86 -26.71 14.82
N ALA A 236 17.54 -26.64 14.75
CA ALA A 236 16.65 -26.76 15.89
C ALA A 236 15.24 -27.13 15.43
N ARG A 237 14.37 -27.45 16.40
CA ARG A 237 12.93 -27.63 16.20
C ARG A 237 12.16 -26.77 17.18
N MET A 238 10.97 -26.34 16.78
CA MET A 238 10.09 -25.52 17.60
C MET A 238 8.65 -25.95 17.49
N ASP A 239 7.93 -25.82 18.60
CA ASP A 239 6.48 -26.00 18.67
C ASP A 239 5.79 -24.92 17.82
N ALA A 240 5.05 -25.34 16.79
CA ALA A 240 4.40 -24.43 15.85
C ALA A 240 3.33 -23.56 16.54
N LYS A 241 2.60 -24.10 17.53
CA LYS A 241 1.56 -23.37 18.26
C LYS A 241 2.18 -22.26 19.10
N LYS A 242 3.30 -22.52 19.80
CA LYS A 242 3.99 -21.48 20.58
C LYS A 242 4.49 -20.32 19.73
N VAL A 243 5.04 -20.60 18.54
CA VAL A 243 5.49 -19.54 17.62
C VAL A 243 4.30 -18.76 17.07
N PHE A 244 3.22 -19.45 16.70
CA PHE A 244 2.00 -18.81 16.20
C PHE A 244 1.34 -17.92 17.27
N ASP A 245 1.30 -18.37 18.54
CA ASP A 245 0.75 -17.60 19.65
C ASP A 245 1.52 -16.29 19.89
N LEU A 246 2.83 -16.28 19.67
CA LEU A 246 3.64 -15.06 19.76
C LEU A 246 3.33 -14.07 18.63
N ILE A 247 3.09 -14.58 17.41
CA ILE A 247 2.67 -13.76 16.26
C ILE A 247 1.32 -13.11 16.56
N VAL A 248 0.36 -13.92 17.03
CA VAL A 248 -1.00 -13.47 17.41
C VAL A 248 -0.94 -12.45 18.53
N ASP A 249 -0.13 -12.69 19.56
CA ASP A 249 0.02 -11.76 20.69
C ASP A 249 0.60 -10.41 20.26
N GLY A 250 1.65 -10.41 19.42
CA GLY A 250 2.22 -9.18 18.86
C GLY A 250 1.17 -8.39 18.08
N ALA A 251 0.51 -9.06 17.13
CA ALA A 251 -0.53 -8.45 16.30
C ALA A 251 -1.70 -7.90 17.13
N TRP A 252 -2.11 -8.60 18.19
CA TRP A 252 -3.13 -8.13 19.12
C TRP A 252 -2.66 -6.90 19.93
N ARG A 253 -1.39 -6.87 20.34
CA ARG A 253 -0.82 -5.77 21.14
C ARG A 253 -0.67 -4.49 20.34
N ASN A 254 -0.11 -4.56 19.13
CA ASN A 254 0.25 -3.36 18.36
C ASN A 254 0.08 -3.50 16.83
N GLY A 255 -0.58 -4.54 16.34
CA GLY A 255 -0.82 -4.77 14.91
C GLY A 255 0.39 -5.34 14.15
N GLU A 256 1.46 -5.75 14.82
CA GLU A 256 2.64 -6.36 14.19
C GLU A 256 3.16 -7.59 14.97
N PRO A 257 3.72 -8.60 14.29
CA PRO A 257 3.93 -8.67 12.84
C PRO A 257 2.66 -9.04 12.07
N GLY A 258 2.60 -8.63 10.79
CA GLY A 258 1.63 -9.16 9.83
C GLY A 258 1.99 -10.58 9.38
N ILE A 259 1.13 -11.20 8.57
CA ILE A 259 1.38 -12.53 8.00
C ILE A 259 1.39 -12.47 6.47
N ILE A 260 2.38 -13.15 5.89
CA ILE A 260 2.46 -13.46 4.47
C ILE A 260 2.52 -14.97 4.31
N PHE A 261 1.64 -15.53 3.48
CA PHE A 261 1.66 -16.95 3.14
C PHE A 261 2.55 -17.14 1.91
N ILE A 262 3.86 -17.33 2.16
CA ILE A 262 4.91 -17.21 1.13
C ILE A 262 4.80 -18.29 0.05
N ASP A 263 4.30 -19.47 0.42
CA ASP A 263 4.10 -20.57 -0.52
C ASP A 263 2.88 -20.31 -1.43
N LYS A 264 1.80 -19.71 -0.89
CA LYS A 264 0.66 -19.24 -1.70
C LYS A 264 1.06 -18.12 -2.66
N MET A 265 1.94 -17.20 -2.22
CA MET A 265 2.50 -16.16 -3.10
C MET A 265 3.33 -16.76 -4.23
N ASN A 266 4.21 -17.74 -3.93
CA ASN A 266 5.08 -18.34 -4.95
C ASN A 266 4.34 -19.31 -5.88
N ALA A 267 3.26 -19.95 -5.44
CA ALA A 267 2.39 -20.75 -6.30
C ALA A 267 1.77 -19.91 -7.45
N ASP A 268 1.58 -18.61 -7.20
CA ASP A 268 1.07 -17.63 -8.16
C ASP A 268 2.18 -16.74 -8.77
N ASN A 269 3.46 -17.02 -8.51
CA ASN A 269 4.56 -16.25 -9.08
C ASN A 269 4.56 -16.41 -10.61
N PRO A 270 4.40 -15.33 -11.39
CA PRO A 270 4.29 -15.45 -12.84
C PRO A 270 5.60 -15.85 -13.52
N THR A 271 6.75 -15.61 -12.89
CA THR A 271 8.08 -15.82 -13.47
C THR A 271 8.97 -16.67 -12.55
N PRO A 272 8.57 -17.91 -12.23
CA PRO A 272 9.24 -18.73 -11.22
C PRO A 272 10.69 -19.12 -11.60
N LEU A 273 11.02 -19.16 -12.89
CA LEU A 273 12.40 -19.43 -13.34
C LEU A 273 13.34 -18.22 -13.19
N VAL A 274 12.80 -17.00 -13.05
CA VAL A 274 13.61 -15.79 -12.83
C VAL A 274 14.07 -15.72 -11.36
N GLY A 275 13.19 -16.12 -10.44
CA GLY A 275 13.51 -16.18 -9.02
C GLY A 275 12.27 -16.46 -8.17
N GLN A 276 12.50 -16.75 -6.89
CA GLN A 276 11.44 -16.87 -5.91
C GLN A 276 11.09 -15.49 -5.34
N ILE A 277 9.81 -15.30 -5.04
CA ILE A 277 9.33 -14.13 -4.32
C ILE A 277 9.65 -14.36 -2.84
N GLU A 278 10.47 -13.47 -2.28
CA GLU A 278 10.90 -13.54 -0.88
C GLU A 278 10.32 -12.40 -0.03
N SER A 279 9.79 -11.36 -0.68
CA SER A 279 9.26 -10.15 -0.05
C SER A 279 8.12 -9.54 -0.86
N THR A 280 7.48 -8.54 -0.28
CA THR A 280 6.48 -7.68 -0.91
C THR A 280 6.85 -6.21 -0.68
N ASN A 281 6.11 -5.30 -1.29
CA ASN A 281 6.20 -3.87 -1.05
C ASN A 281 5.66 -3.49 0.36
N PRO A 282 5.88 -2.25 0.84
CA PRO A 282 5.42 -1.78 2.18
C PRO A 282 3.96 -2.02 2.55
N CYS A 283 3.07 -2.12 1.57
CA CYS A 283 1.64 -2.26 1.76
C CYS A 283 1.15 -3.72 1.59
N GLY A 284 2.02 -4.65 1.18
CA GLY A 284 1.72 -6.09 1.15
C GLY A 284 1.01 -6.60 -0.12
N GLU A 285 0.52 -5.71 -0.97
CA GLU A 285 -0.30 -6.02 -2.14
C GLU A 285 0.49 -6.45 -3.38
N VAL A 286 1.78 -6.14 -3.48
CA VAL A 286 2.60 -6.48 -4.65
C VAL A 286 3.75 -7.39 -4.25
N PRO A 287 3.58 -8.72 -4.36
CA PRO A 287 4.67 -9.67 -4.27
C PRO A 287 5.66 -9.44 -5.42
N LEU A 288 6.89 -9.08 -5.07
CA LEU A 288 7.92 -8.64 -6.03
C LEU A 288 9.19 -9.48 -5.89
N LEU A 289 9.80 -9.77 -7.03
CA LEU A 289 11.19 -10.23 -7.11
C LEU A 289 12.13 -9.05 -6.82
N SER A 290 13.39 -9.38 -6.57
CA SER A 290 14.45 -8.40 -6.41
C SER A 290 14.54 -7.47 -7.63
N TYR A 291 14.65 -6.17 -7.36
CA TYR A 291 14.68 -5.08 -8.33
C TYR A 291 13.39 -4.88 -9.14
N GLU A 292 12.26 -5.51 -8.80
CA GLU A 292 10.98 -5.16 -9.40
C GLU A 292 10.34 -3.91 -8.75
N ALA A 293 9.35 -3.33 -9.43
CA ALA A 293 8.69 -2.08 -9.04
C ALA A 293 7.16 -2.17 -9.15
N CYS A 294 6.47 -1.40 -8.31
CA CYS A 294 5.01 -1.27 -8.31
C CYS A 294 4.54 -0.14 -9.23
N ASN A 295 4.01 -0.50 -10.40
CA ASN A 295 3.32 0.41 -11.33
C ASN A 295 1.80 0.25 -11.15
N LEU A 296 1.16 1.21 -10.49
CA LEU A 296 -0.19 1.03 -9.93
C LEU A 296 -1.19 2.08 -10.42
N GLY A 297 -2.47 1.68 -10.47
CA GLY A 297 -3.61 2.57 -10.67
C GLY A 297 -4.90 1.90 -10.19
N SER A 298 -5.99 2.65 -10.08
CA SER A 298 -7.24 2.11 -9.52
C SER A 298 -8.48 2.62 -10.24
N ILE A 299 -9.41 1.70 -10.51
CA ILE A 299 -10.74 1.99 -11.06
C ILE A 299 -11.68 2.45 -9.95
N ASN A 300 -12.48 3.47 -10.18
CA ASN A 300 -13.54 3.89 -9.26
C ASN A 300 -14.83 3.10 -9.51
N LEU A 301 -15.06 2.05 -8.72
CA LEU A 301 -16.25 1.21 -8.85
C LEU A 301 -17.56 1.96 -8.57
N GLY A 302 -17.52 2.97 -7.70
CA GLY A 302 -18.68 3.84 -7.45
C GLY A 302 -19.18 4.57 -8.70
N ARG A 303 -18.35 4.74 -9.74
CA ARG A 303 -18.73 5.36 -11.03
C ARG A 303 -19.27 4.36 -12.05
N MET A 304 -19.20 3.06 -11.76
CA MET A 304 -19.64 1.98 -12.66
C MET A 304 -21.08 1.55 -12.41
N VAL A 305 -21.84 2.31 -11.62
CA VAL A 305 -23.24 2.02 -11.30
C VAL A 305 -24.13 3.09 -11.91
N VAL A 306 -25.15 2.66 -12.63
CA VAL A 306 -26.15 3.50 -13.28
C VAL A 306 -27.55 3.13 -12.81
N GLU A 307 -28.45 4.11 -12.73
CA GLU A 307 -29.86 3.88 -12.41
C GLU A 307 -30.60 3.35 -13.66
N SER A 308 -31.41 2.30 -13.47
CA SER A 308 -32.29 1.74 -14.50
C SER A 308 -33.75 1.75 -14.02
N ALA A 309 -34.69 1.41 -14.92
CA ALA A 309 -36.11 1.28 -14.56
C ALA A 309 -36.36 0.28 -13.42
N ASN A 310 -35.50 -0.75 -13.28
CA ASN A 310 -35.62 -1.80 -12.27
C ASN A 310 -34.67 -1.58 -11.07
N GLY A 311 -34.08 -0.38 -10.95
CA GLY A 311 -33.10 -0.05 -9.92
C GLY A 311 -31.66 -0.02 -10.41
N PRO A 312 -30.68 0.08 -9.51
CA PRO A 312 -29.28 0.26 -9.84
C PRO A 312 -28.71 -0.99 -10.52
N ILE A 313 -27.97 -0.79 -11.62
CA ILE A 313 -27.24 -1.83 -12.34
C ILE A 313 -25.79 -1.41 -12.56
N ILE A 314 -24.92 -2.40 -12.78
CA ILE A 314 -23.52 -2.16 -13.13
C ILE A 314 -23.39 -1.96 -14.64
N ASP A 315 -22.70 -0.89 -15.04
CA ASP A 315 -22.29 -0.65 -16.42
C ASP A 315 -21.01 -1.45 -16.72
N TRP A 316 -21.21 -2.71 -17.08
CA TRP A 316 -20.12 -3.63 -17.44
C TRP A 316 -19.34 -3.17 -18.68
N LYS A 317 -19.98 -2.42 -19.59
CA LYS A 317 -19.33 -1.90 -20.80
C LYS A 317 -18.34 -0.80 -20.42
N LEU A 318 -18.77 0.17 -19.61
CA LEU A 318 -17.89 1.22 -19.10
C LEU A 318 -16.73 0.62 -18.27
N LEU A 319 -17.01 -0.39 -17.46
CA LEU A 319 -15.97 -1.09 -16.70
C LEU A 319 -14.93 -1.76 -17.62
N ALA A 320 -15.35 -2.40 -18.71
CA ALA A 320 -14.44 -3.01 -19.68
C ALA A 320 -13.58 -1.95 -20.37
N GLU A 321 -14.19 -0.88 -20.88
CA GLU A 321 -13.49 0.22 -21.55
C GLU A 321 -12.48 0.93 -20.63
N THR A 322 -12.87 1.14 -19.37
CA THR A 322 -12.00 1.72 -18.34
C THR A 322 -10.83 0.79 -18.01
N THR A 323 -11.10 -0.51 -17.86
CA THR A 323 -10.07 -1.52 -17.57
C THR A 323 -9.01 -1.55 -18.67
N ARG A 324 -9.43 -1.65 -19.94
CA ARG A 324 -8.52 -1.67 -21.09
C ARG A 324 -7.69 -0.39 -21.19
N THR A 325 -8.34 0.77 -20.99
CA THR A 325 -7.65 2.07 -20.99
C THR A 325 -6.61 2.15 -19.88
N ALA A 326 -6.94 1.66 -18.67
CA ALA A 326 -6.03 1.63 -17.54
C ALA A 326 -4.83 0.69 -17.75
N ILE A 327 -5.02 -0.48 -18.37
CA ILE A 327 -3.91 -1.40 -18.67
C ILE A 327 -2.92 -0.77 -19.66
N ARG A 328 -3.43 -0.13 -20.72
CA ARG A 328 -2.57 0.61 -21.67
C ARG A 328 -1.84 1.77 -21.00
N PHE A 329 -2.52 2.51 -20.13
CA PHE A 329 -1.91 3.56 -19.32
C PHE A 329 -0.75 3.02 -18.48
N LEU A 330 -0.95 1.91 -17.77
CA LEU A 330 0.07 1.33 -16.89
C LEU A 330 1.23 0.68 -17.66
N ASP A 331 1.01 0.08 -18.83
CA ASP A 331 2.11 -0.39 -19.70
C ASP A 331 2.95 0.79 -20.22
N ASN A 332 2.30 1.92 -20.51
CA ASN A 332 2.99 3.16 -20.88
C ASN A 332 3.78 3.77 -19.71
N VAL A 333 3.27 3.67 -18.47
CA VAL A 333 4.03 4.07 -17.28
C VAL A 333 5.39 3.36 -17.28
N ILE A 334 5.44 2.04 -17.51
CA ILE A 334 6.72 1.32 -17.62
C ILE A 334 7.61 1.89 -18.73
N ALA A 335 7.03 2.28 -19.86
CA ALA A 335 7.77 2.78 -21.01
C ALA A 335 8.41 4.15 -20.76
N VAL A 336 7.77 5.04 -19.98
CA VAL A 336 8.24 6.43 -19.79
C VAL A 336 8.85 6.69 -18.41
N ASN A 337 8.75 5.75 -17.47
CA ASN A 337 9.27 5.91 -16.11
C ASN A 337 10.80 6.01 -16.09
N ASN A 338 11.32 6.90 -15.25
CA ASN A 338 12.72 7.02 -14.90
C ASN A 338 13.00 6.29 -13.58
N TYR A 339 13.60 5.10 -13.65
CA TYR A 339 13.92 4.31 -12.46
C TYR A 339 15.24 4.75 -11.83
N PRO A 340 15.35 4.69 -10.49
CA PRO A 340 16.53 5.20 -9.78
C PRO A 340 17.76 4.32 -9.94
N LEU A 341 17.59 3.04 -10.31
CA LEU A 341 18.67 2.06 -10.47
C LEU A 341 18.57 1.34 -11.83
N PRO A 342 19.68 1.11 -12.55
CA PRO A 342 19.68 0.37 -13.81
C PRO A 342 19.10 -1.04 -13.70
N GLN A 343 19.38 -1.74 -12.60
CA GLN A 343 18.87 -3.10 -12.34
C GLN A 343 17.34 -3.13 -12.26
N ILE A 344 16.74 -2.05 -11.72
CA ILE A 344 15.28 -1.92 -11.66
C ILE A 344 14.74 -1.70 -13.07
N SER A 345 15.35 -0.81 -13.86
CA SER A 345 14.96 -0.60 -15.25
C SER A 345 14.96 -1.91 -16.04
N GLU A 346 16.04 -2.69 -15.94
CA GLU A 346 16.16 -3.97 -16.64
C GLU A 346 15.10 -4.98 -16.20
N MET A 347 14.97 -5.23 -14.89
CA MET A 347 14.03 -6.22 -14.37
C MET A 347 12.57 -5.84 -14.70
N VAL A 348 12.21 -4.56 -14.56
CA VAL A 348 10.86 -4.09 -14.86
C VAL A 348 10.56 -4.16 -16.36
N GLN A 349 11.51 -3.85 -17.26
CA GLN A 349 11.29 -4.06 -18.70
C GLN A 349 11.13 -5.55 -19.05
N ASN A 350 11.83 -6.44 -18.34
CA ASN A 350 11.79 -7.88 -18.62
C ASN A 350 10.51 -8.57 -18.17
N ASN A 351 9.96 -8.21 -17.01
CA ASN A 351 8.73 -8.82 -16.46
C ASN A 351 7.47 -7.99 -16.74
N ARG A 352 7.62 -6.67 -16.90
CA ARG A 352 6.52 -5.73 -17.18
C ARG A 352 5.33 -5.82 -16.22
N LYS A 353 5.60 -6.06 -14.94
CA LYS A 353 4.55 -6.13 -13.91
C LYS A 353 3.85 -4.79 -13.74
N ILE A 354 2.53 -4.84 -13.82
CA ILE A 354 1.62 -3.75 -13.47
C ILE A 354 0.58 -4.26 -12.47
N GLY A 355 -0.09 -3.33 -11.78
CA GLY A 355 -1.13 -3.63 -10.81
C GLY A 355 -2.30 -2.66 -10.92
N LEU A 356 -3.33 -3.08 -11.64
CA LEU A 356 -4.62 -2.42 -11.69
C LEU A 356 -5.50 -2.91 -10.55
N GLY A 357 -5.91 -1.98 -9.69
CA GLY A 357 -6.80 -2.22 -8.57
C GLY A 357 -8.11 -1.48 -8.69
N VAL A 358 -8.81 -1.40 -7.55
CA VAL A 358 -10.08 -0.68 -7.43
C VAL A 358 -10.07 0.23 -6.21
N MET A 359 -10.93 1.23 -6.26
CA MET A 359 -11.43 2.04 -5.15
C MET A 359 -12.94 2.17 -5.29
N GLY A 360 -13.62 2.77 -4.31
CA GLY A 360 -15.05 2.98 -4.42
C GLY A 360 -15.89 1.72 -4.21
N TRP A 361 -15.35 0.66 -3.60
CA TRP A 361 -16.08 -0.60 -3.40
C TRP A 361 -17.28 -0.42 -2.46
N ALA A 362 -17.09 0.25 -1.32
CA ALA A 362 -18.20 0.57 -0.42
C ALA A 362 -19.26 1.43 -1.12
N ASP A 363 -18.84 2.37 -1.97
CA ASP A 363 -19.75 3.21 -2.74
C ASP A 363 -20.59 2.39 -3.74
N MET A 364 -19.96 1.44 -4.43
CA MET A 364 -20.66 0.52 -5.34
C MET A 364 -21.71 -0.30 -4.57
N LEU A 365 -21.34 -0.91 -3.43
CA LEU A 365 -22.27 -1.69 -2.62
C LEU A 365 -23.47 -0.86 -2.13
N MET A 366 -23.21 0.34 -1.60
CA MET A 366 -24.28 1.25 -1.14
C MET A 366 -25.22 1.63 -2.29
N LYS A 367 -24.68 1.96 -3.47
CA LYS A 367 -25.50 2.27 -4.66
C LYS A 367 -26.29 1.06 -5.14
N MET A 368 -25.70 -0.13 -5.11
CA MET A 368 -26.36 -1.40 -5.46
C MET A 368 -27.33 -1.90 -4.37
N ARG A 369 -27.40 -1.21 -3.22
CA ARG A 369 -28.24 -1.56 -2.05
C ARG A 369 -27.89 -2.93 -1.48
N LEU A 370 -26.60 -3.26 -1.47
CA LEU A 370 -26.06 -4.49 -0.90
C LEU A 370 -25.27 -4.19 0.36
N SER A 371 -25.28 -5.14 1.31
CA SER A 371 -24.44 -5.05 2.49
C SER A 371 -23.00 -5.44 2.16
N TYR A 372 -22.04 -4.81 2.81
CA TYR A 372 -20.65 -5.26 2.79
C TYR A 372 -20.50 -6.64 3.45
N SER A 373 -21.26 -6.86 4.53
CA SER A 373 -21.22 -8.08 5.35
C SER A 373 -22.23 -9.12 4.88
N SER A 374 -22.19 -9.51 3.60
CA SER A 374 -23.10 -10.54 3.07
C SER A 374 -22.53 -11.40 1.95
N GLU A 375 -23.19 -12.54 1.71
CA GLU A 375 -22.86 -13.45 0.61
C GLU A 375 -23.06 -12.77 -0.75
N GLU A 376 -24.10 -11.95 -0.90
CA GLU A 376 -24.34 -11.20 -2.14
C GLU A 376 -23.25 -10.15 -2.38
N GLY A 377 -22.79 -9.47 -1.33
CA GLY A 377 -21.68 -8.51 -1.42
C GLY A 377 -20.37 -9.18 -1.84
N THR A 378 -20.01 -10.29 -1.19
CA THR A 378 -18.79 -11.06 -1.52
C THR A 378 -18.87 -11.75 -2.89
N LYS A 379 -20.05 -12.23 -3.28
CA LYS A 379 -20.29 -12.75 -4.64
C LYS A 379 -20.12 -11.65 -5.69
N LEU A 380 -20.64 -10.45 -5.44
CA LEU A 380 -20.47 -9.33 -6.36
C LEU A 380 -19.00 -8.89 -6.45
N ALA A 381 -18.26 -8.86 -5.34
CA ALA A 381 -16.82 -8.59 -5.35
C ALA A 381 -16.08 -9.58 -6.27
N SER A 382 -16.40 -10.86 -6.15
CA SER A 382 -15.82 -11.92 -6.99
C SER A 382 -16.15 -11.70 -8.47
N GLN A 383 -17.40 -11.34 -8.79
CA GLN A 383 -17.84 -11.06 -10.16
C GLN A 383 -17.15 -9.83 -10.78
N VAL A 384 -17.03 -8.75 -10.01
CA VAL A 384 -16.37 -7.53 -10.47
C VAL A 384 -14.89 -7.78 -10.73
N MET A 385 -14.20 -8.43 -9.78
CA MET A 385 -12.77 -8.69 -9.93
C MET A 385 -12.48 -9.72 -11.02
N GLU A 386 -13.30 -10.76 -11.16
CA GLU A 386 -13.23 -11.71 -12.29
C GLU A 386 -13.31 -11.00 -13.64
N PHE A 387 -14.27 -10.08 -13.79
CA PHE A 387 -14.46 -9.33 -15.02
C PHE A 387 -13.27 -8.40 -15.32
N ILE A 388 -12.76 -7.70 -14.31
CA ILE A 388 -11.56 -6.85 -14.44
C ILE A 388 -10.34 -7.68 -14.85
N ASP A 389 -10.14 -8.84 -14.23
CA ASP A 389 -8.99 -9.72 -14.51
C ASP A 389 -9.02 -10.30 -15.93
N TYR A 390 -10.22 -10.61 -16.43
CA TYR A 390 -10.39 -11.09 -17.79
C TYR A 390 -10.15 -9.97 -18.82
N GLU A 391 -10.76 -8.80 -18.64
CA GLU A 391 -10.59 -7.66 -19.55
C GLU A 391 -9.15 -7.13 -19.51
N SER A 392 -8.47 -7.17 -18.36
CA SER A 392 -7.08 -6.75 -18.25
C SER A 392 -6.13 -7.64 -19.05
N LYS A 393 -6.32 -8.96 -18.97
CA LYS A 393 -5.54 -9.94 -19.74
C LYS A 393 -5.86 -9.87 -21.22
N CYS A 394 -7.12 -9.65 -21.60
CA CYS A 394 -7.50 -9.37 -22.99
C CYS A 394 -6.72 -8.17 -23.54
N GLU A 395 -6.67 -7.05 -22.83
CA GLU A 395 -5.90 -5.89 -23.27
C GLU A 395 -4.39 -6.16 -23.31
N SER A 396 -3.86 -6.89 -22.33
CA SER A 396 -2.44 -7.24 -22.31
C SER A 396 -2.05 -8.13 -23.49
N ILE A 397 -2.96 -8.96 -24.01
CA ILE A 397 -2.77 -9.71 -25.27
C ILE A 397 -2.80 -8.78 -26.49
N GLU A 398 -3.72 -7.80 -26.55
CA GLU A 398 -3.72 -6.81 -27.62
C GLU A 398 -2.41 -5.99 -27.64
N LEU A 399 -1.94 -5.56 -26.47
CA LEU A 399 -0.63 -4.91 -26.34
C LEU A 399 0.52 -5.84 -26.74
N SER A 400 0.40 -7.15 -26.52
CA SER A 400 1.40 -8.13 -26.98
C SER A 400 1.44 -8.22 -28.51
N LYS A 401 0.28 -8.16 -29.19
CA LYS A 401 0.20 -8.10 -30.66
C LYS A 401 0.86 -6.82 -31.19
N GLU A 402 0.66 -5.69 -30.51
CA GLU A 402 1.22 -4.40 -30.90
C GLU A 402 2.72 -4.26 -30.60
N ARG A 403 3.17 -4.72 -29.41
CA ARG A 403 4.47 -4.35 -28.81
C ARG A 403 5.37 -5.53 -28.50
N GLY A 404 4.90 -6.76 -28.74
CA GLY A 404 5.51 -8.00 -28.29
C GLY A 404 5.17 -8.33 -26.83
N ARG A 405 5.29 -9.61 -26.48
CA ARG A 405 5.16 -10.12 -25.11
C ARG A 405 6.29 -9.65 -24.18
N PHE A 406 6.15 -9.81 -22.87
CA PHE A 406 7.25 -9.54 -21.93
C PHE A 406 8.45 -10.48 -22.18
N ASN A 407 9.67 -10.02 -21.87
CA ASN A 407 10.90 -10.73 -22.26
C ASN A 407 11.05 -12.08 -21.55
N ASN A 408 10.70 -12.13 -20.25
CA ASN A 408 10.77 -13.35 -19.44
C ASN A 408 9.55 -14.27 -19.63
N PHE A 409 8.85 -14.18 -20.78
CA PHE A 409 7.71 -15.04 -21.08
C PHE A 409 8.10 -16.53 -21.11
N LYS A 410 9.26 -16.86 -21.69
CA LYS A 410 9.73 -18.25 -21.72
C LYS A 410 10.01 -18.72 -20.29
N GLY A 411 9.42 -19.85 -19.89
CA GLY A 411 9.51 -20.35 -18.51
C GLY A 411 8.62 -19.64 -17.49
N SER A 412 7.78 -18.69 -17.93
CA SER A 412 6.70 -18.14 -17.11
C SER A 412 5.54 -19.13 -16.96
N ILE A 413 4.60 -18.84 -16.07
CA ILE A 413 3.33 -19.59 -15.96
C ILE A 413 2.53 -19.61 -17.27
N TYR A 414 2.73 -18.60 -18.14
CA TYR A 414 2.04 -18.45 -19.42
C TYR A 414 2.70 -19.21 -20.59
N ASP A 415 3.91 -19.76 -20.38
CA ASP A 415 4.57 -20.66 -21.34
C ASP A 415 4.01 -22.09 -21.27
N GLY A 416 3.24 -22.39 -20.22
CA GLY A 416 2.48 -23.63 -20.08
C GLY A 416 1.12 -23.58 -20.79
N LYS A 417 0.50 -24.75 -20.99
CA LYS A 417 -0.84 -24.84 -21.60
C LYS A 417 -1.94 -24.75 -20.54
N ASN A 418 -3.01 -24.02 -20.87
CA ASN A 418 -4.25 -23.95 -20.09
C ASN A 418 -4.05 -23.47 -18.64
N PHE A 419 -3.11 -22.55 -18.38
CA PHE A 419 -2.84 -22.09 -17.02
C PHE A 419 -4.07 -21.39 -16.41
N LEU A 420 -4.65 -20.41 -17.12
CA LEU A 420 -5.80 -19.65 -16.62
C LEU A 420 -7.04 -20.54 -16.47
N TYR A 421 -7.29 -21.41 -17.46
CA TYR A 421 -8.33 -22.41 -17.38
C TYR A 421 -8.17 -23.28 -16.13
N ASN A 422 -6.99 -23.86 -15.90
CA ASN A 422 -6.77 -24.73 -14.74
C ASN A 422 -6.89 -23.98 -13.41
N LYS A 423 -6.48 -22.70 -13.37
CA LYS A 423 -6.60 -21.85 -12.18
C LYS A 423 -8.07 -21.61 -11.80
N TYR A 424 -8.90 -21.29 -12.79
CA TYR A 424 -10.27 -20.78 -12.58
C TYR A 424 -11.40 -21.77 -12.82
N LYS A 425 -11.15 -22.91 -13.48
CA LYS A 425 -12.18 -23.91 -13.77
C LYS A 425 -12.96 -24.30 -12.53
N GLY A 426 -14.29 -24.13 -12.58
CA GLY A 426 -15.19 -24.45 -11.47
C GLY A 426 -15.11 -23.50 -10.27
N LYS A 427 -14.36 -22.39 -10.38
CA LYS A 427 -14.23 -21.35 -9.34
C LYS A 427 -14.72 -19.97 -9.81
N SER A 428 -15.14 -19.85 -11.07
CA SER A 428 -15.70 -18.62 -11.65
C SER A 428 -16.89 -18.09 -10.85
N ALA A 429 -16.99 -16.76 -10.76
CA ALA A 429 -18.12 -16.07 -10.12
C ALA A 429 -19.33 -15.87 -11.07
N GLY A 430 -19.24 -16.41 -12.30
CA GLY A 430 -20.30 -16.43 -13.30
C GLY A 430 -20.31 -15.25 -14.27
N LYS A 431 -19.24 -14.44 -14.33
CA LYS A 431 -19.07 -13.39 -15.34
C LYS A 431 -18.25 -13.82 -16.54
N VAL A 432 -17.34 -14.77 -16.33
CA VAL A 432 -16.45 -15.28 -17.37
C VAL A 432 -16.52 -16.80 -17.35
N SER A 433 -16.91 -17.42 -18.47
CA SER A 433 -17.04 -18.87 -18.53
C SER A 433 -15.69 -19.58 -18.56
N ASP A 434 -15.68 -20.85 -18.17
CA ASP A 434 -14.51 -21.73 -18.28
C ASP A 434 -13.97 -21.77 -19.73
N GLU A 435 -14.84 -21.75 -20.73
CA GLU A 435 -14.47 -21.69 -22.16
C GLU A 435 -13.80 -20.36 -22.53
N GLN A 436 -14.23 -19.24 -21.94
CA GLN A 436 -13.58 -17.94 -22.19
C GLN A 436 -12.15 -17.92 -21.61
N TRP A 437 -11.93 -18.49 -20.42
CA TRP A 437 -10.58 -18.65 -19.86
C TRP A 437 -9.70 -19.54 -20.73
N LYS A 438 -10.26 -20.63 -21.25
CA LYS A 438 -9.56 -21.54 -22.17
C LYS A 438 -9.20 -20.86 -23.49
N GLU A 439 -10.11 -20.06 -24.05
CA GLU A 439 -9.84 -19.28 -25.26
C GLU A 439 -8.75 -18.24 -25.01
N LEU A 440 -8.74 -17.63 -23.83
CA LEU A 440 -7.70 -16.67 -23.46
C LEU A 440 -6.31 -17.32 -23.37
N ASP A 441 -6.20 -18.53 -22.79
CA ASP A 441 -4.97 -19.32 -22.83
C ASP A 441 -4.52 -19.61 -24.28
N ALA A 442 -5.44 -19.95 -25.18
CA ALA A 442 -5.12 -20.18 -26.60
C ALA A 442 -4.60 -18.91 -27.29
N GLN A 443 -5.16 -17.75 -26.95
CA GLN A 443 -4.65 -16.47 -27.43
C GLN A 443 -3.28 -16.13 -26.86
N ILE A 444 -3.00 -16.44 -25.59
CA ILE A 444 -1.68 -16.29 -24.97
C ILE A 444 -0.66 -17.21 -25.64
N GLU A 445 -1.00 -18.46 -25.96
CA GLU A 445 -0.13 -19.38 -26.70
C GLU A 445 0.23 -18.81 -28.08
N LYS A 446 -0.74 -18.19 -28.76
CA LYS A 446 -0.57 -17.65 -30.12
C LYS A 446 0.16 -16.30 -30.18
N TYR A 447 -0.19 -15.37 -29.30
CA TYR A 447 0.23 -13.96 -29.38
C TYR A 447 1.13 -13.54 -28.21
N GLY A 448 1.23 -14.36 -27.17
CA GLY A 448 1.82 -13.98 -25.89
C GLY A 448 0.95 -12.99 -25.11
N ILE A 449 1.46 -12.55 -23.96
CA ILE A 449 0.87 -11.53 -23.11
C ILE A 449 1.92 -10.46 -22.80
N ARG A 450 1.52 -9.19 -22.72
CA ARG A 450 2.44 -8.06 -22.55
C ARG A 450 2.98 -7.94 -21.13
N ASN A 451 2.21 -8.31 -20.11
CA ASN A 451 2.51 -8.05 -18.71
C ASN A 451 2.50 -9.35 -17.91
N ALA A 452 3.51 -9.59 -17.07
CA ALA A 452 3.55 -10.79 -16.22
C ALA A 452 2.44 -10.80 -15.15
N THR A 453 2.03 -9.61 -14.68
CA THR A 453 0.85 -9.41 -13.84
C THR A 453 0.06 -8.22 -14.35
N THR A 454 -1.25 -8.23 -14.16
CA THR A 454 -2.15 -7.12 -14.53
C THR A 454 -2.91 -6.55 -13.34
N THR A 455 -3.28 -7.36 -12.36
CA THR A 455 -4.21 -6.98 -11.29
C THR A 455 -3.56 -6.94 -9.90
N CYS A 456 -4.00 -6.00 -9.07
CA CYS A 456 -3.48 -5.77 -7.71
C CYS A 456 -4.43 -4.87 -6.90
N ILE A 457 -4.80 -5.23 -5.66
CA ILE A 457 -5.63 -4.36 -4.82
C ILE A 457 -4.75 -3.60 -3.81
N ALA A 458 -4.39 -2.36 -4.17
CA ALA A 458 -3.57 -1.48 -3.36
C ALA A 458 -4.40 -0.53 -2.46
N PRO A 459 -3.82 0.02 -1.38
CA PRO A 459 -4.42 1.14 -0.67
C PRO A 459 -4.53 2.36 -1.57
N THR A 460 -5.71 2.97 -1.59
CA THR A 460 -5.98 4.13 -2.46
C THR A 460 -6.07 5.45 -1.69
N GLY A 461 -5.53 5.53 -0.48
CA GLY A 461 -5.82 6.61 0.49
C GLY A 461 -5.94 8.02 -0.10
N THR A 462 -4.90 8.54 -0.75
CA THR A 462 -4.96 9.89 -1.33
C THR A 462 -5.67 9.97 -2.68
N ILE A 463 -5.58 8.92 -3.51
CA ILE A 463 -6.16 8.95 -4.86
C ILE A 463 -7.69 8.79 -4.82
N SER A 464 -8.23 8.08 -3.81
CA SER A 464 -9.67 8.01 -3.58
C SER A 464 -10.22 9.31 -3.01
N MET A 465 -9.45 10.04 -2.19
CA MET A 465 -9.81 11.42 -1.80
C MET A 465 -9.91 12.35 -3.01
N ILE A 466 -8.96 12.25 -3.96
CA ILE A 466 -9.00 13.02 -5.21
C ILE A 466 -10.24 12.65 -6.04
N ALA A 467 -10.51 11.34 -6.17
CA ALA A 467 -11.64 10.82 -6.95
C ALA A 467 -13.01 10.92 -6.25
N GLY A 468 -13.05 11.37 -4.98
CA GLY A 468 -14.27 11.41 -4.17
C GLY A 468 -14.88 10.02 -3.92
N ALA A 469 -14.03 9.02 -3.67
CA ALA A 469 -14.41 7.62 -3.49
C ALA A 469 -13.95 7.07 -2.13
N SER A 470 -14.62 6.01 -1.68
CA SER A 470 -14.17 5.13 -0.60
C SER A 470 -12.84 4.44 -0.96
N GLY A 471 -12.04 4.14 0.06
CA GLY A 471 -10.67 3.64 -0.11
C GLY A 471 -10.61 2.16 -0.47
N GLY A 472 -9.97 1.82 -1.58
CA GLY A 472 -9.68 0.45 -1.97
C GLY A 472 -10.94 -0.43 -1.98
N VAL A 473 -10.80 -1.57 -1.31
CA VAL A 473 -11.90 -2.48 -0.98
C VAL A 473 -12.34 -2.36 0.48
N GLU A 474 -11.97 -1.29 1.19
CA GLU A 474 -12.28 -1.11 2.61
C GLU A 474 -13.74 -0.68 2.83
N PRO A 475 -14.37 -1.11 3.95
CA PRO A 475 -15.59 -0.46 4.41
C PRO A 475 -15.27 0.96 4.87
N LEU A 476 -16.29 1.84 4.90
CA LEU A 476 -16.13 3.19 5.42
C LEU A 476 -15.94 3.14 6.95
N PHE A 477 -15.04 3.96 7.50
CA PHE A 477 -14.91 4.09 8.95
C PHE A 477 -16.11 4.79 9.61
N GLY A 478 -16.79 5.65 8.86
CA GLY A 478 -17.97 6.37 9.32
C GLY A 478 -18.72 6.98 8.15
N LEU A 479 -20.04 7.15 8.31
CA LEU A 479 -20.92 7.76 7.31
C LEU A 479 -21.07 9.26 7.52
N VAL A 480 -20.95 9.70 8.77
CA VAL A 480 -21.04 11.11 9.16
C VAL A 480 -19.91 11.42 10.12
N PHE A 481 -19.21 12.50 9.86
CA PHE A 481 -18.16 13.03 10.74
C PHE A 481 -18.48 14.45 11.15
N SER A 482 -18.13 14.82 12.38
CA SER A 482 -18.13 16.21 12.82
C SER A 482 -16.74 16.81 12.65
N ARG A 483 -16.66 18.03 12.13
CA ARG A 483 -15.42 18.82 12.11
C ARG A 483 -15.69 20.23 12.63
N LEU A 484 -14.84 20.67 13.54
CA LEU A 484 -14.77 22.07 13.95
C LEU A 484 -14.07 22.87 12.85
N ILE A 485 -14.75 23.89 12.33
CA ILE A 485 -14.17 24.87 11.41
C ILE A 485 -13.58 26.07 12.19
N MET A 486 -12.79 26.90 11.50
CA MET A 486 -11.92 27.91 12.11
C MET A 486 -12.66 28.98 12.95
N ASP A 487 -13.96 29.16 12.76
CA ASP A 487 -14.82 30.08 13.52
C ASP A 487 -15.46 29.42 14.76
N GLY A 488 -15.13 28.16 15.06
CA GLY A 488 -15.71 27.39 16.15
C GLY A 488 -17.05 26.73 15.83
N THR A 489 -17.55 26.87 14.60
CA THR A 489 -18.78 26.22 14.15
C THR A 489 -18.54 24.74 13.88
N GLU A 490 -19.49 23.91 14.28
CA GLU A 490 -19.47 22.47 14.01
C GLU A 490 -20.09 22.20 12.62
N MET A 491 -19.32 21.64 11.70
CA MET A 491 -19.77 21.27 10.36
C MET A 491 -19.80 19.75 10.21
N LEU A 492 -20.93 19.22 9.74
CA LEU A 492 -21.08 17.80 9.45
C LEU A 492 -20.62 17.48 8.03
N GLU A 493 -19.71 16.52 7.92
CA GLU A 493 -19.34 15.87 6.68
C GLU A 493 -20.15 14.57 6.56
N ILE A 494 -21.14 14.55 5.65
CA ILE A 494 -22.06 13.44 5.45
C ILE A 494 -21.72 12.72 4.14
N ASN A 495 -21.65 11.40 4.16
CA ASN A 495 -21.50 10.59 2.95
C ASN A 495 -22.66 10.90 1.97
N PRO A 496 -22.37 11.29 0.71
CA PRO A 496 -23.40 11.75 -0.21
C PRO A 496 -24.38 10.64 -0.60
N ILE A 497 -23.93 9.39 -0.75
CA ILE A 497 -24.79 8.27 -1.12
C ILE A 497 -25.79 7.98 0.00
N PHE A 498 -25.32 7.99 1.26
CA PHE A 498 -26.18 7.85 2.42
C PHE A 498 -27.17 9.01 2.56
N LYS A 499 -26.71 10.26 2.37
CA LYS A 499 -27.57 11.44 2.42
C LYS A 499 -28.71 11.35 1.39
N ASP A 500 -28.38 11.06 0.14
CA ASP A 500 -29.36 10.96 -0.93
C ASP A 500 -30.37 9.84 -0.66
N TYR A 501 -29.88 8.70 -0.17
CA TYR A 501 -30.75 7.59 0.25
C TYR A 501 -31.69 8.01 1.39
N ALA A 502 -31.18 8.67 2.43
CA ALA A 502 -31.96 9.10 3.58
C ALA A 502 -33.03 10.15 3.23
N VAL A 503 -32.70 11.08 2.33
CA VAL A 503 -33.65 12.08 1.82
C VAL A 503 -34.74 11.38 1.01
N LYS A 504 -34.38 10.49 0.08
CA LYS A 504 -35.33 9.76 -0.77
C LYS A 504 -36.30 8.87 0.02
N HIS A 505 -35.85 8.32 1.14
CA HIS A 505 -36.65 7.45 2.01
C HIS A 505 -37.26 8.18 3.21
N GLY A 506 -37.17 9.51 3.26
CA GLY A 506 -37.94 10.35 4.19
C GLY A 506 -37.50 10.31 5.66
N PHE A 507 -36.28 9.85 5.96
CA PHE A 507 -35.77 9.80 7.35
C PHE A 507 -34.60 10.77 7.61
N TYR A 508 -34.18 11.55 6.62
CA TYR A 508 -33.14 12.57 6.80
C TYR A 508 -33.59 13.69 7.76
N SER A 509 -32.74 14.00 8.75
CA SER A 509 -32.83 15.24 9.54
C SER A 509 -31.45 15.62 10.06
N GLU A 510 -31.19 16.92 10.27
CA GLU A 510 -29.90 17.37 10.83
C GLU A 510 -29.62 16.78 12.21
N ASN A 511 -30.66 16.64 13.04
CA ASN A 511 -30.53 16.02 14.36
C ASN A 511 -30.13 14.55 14.26
N LEU A 512 -30.66 13.81 13.27
CA LEU A 512 -30.24 12.44 13.01
C LEU A 512 -28.78 12.38 12.54
N MET A 513 -28.35 13.29 11.68
CA MET A 513 -26.95 13.33 11.22
C MET A 513 -25.99 13.62 12.38
N LYS A 514 -26.35 14.53 13.29
CA LYS A 514 -25.59 14.77 14.55
C LYS A 514 -25.58 13.55 15.46
N GLU A 515 -26.66 12.79 15.51
CA GLU A 515 -26.76 11.54 16.29
C GLU A 515 -25.79 10.48 15.73
N ILE A 516 -25.78 10.29 14.40
CA ILE A 516 -24.88 9.35 13.71
C ILE A 516 -23.41 9.80 13.83
N ALA A 517 -23.13 11.11 13.77
CA ALA A 517 -21.76 11.62 13.85
C ALA A 517 -21.00 11.22 15.13
N LYS A 518 -21.72 10.93 16.23
CA LYS A 518 -21.12 10.51 17.51
C LYS A 518 -20.40 9.16 17.42
N THR A 519 -20.93 8.25 16.62
CA THR A 519 -20.39 6.88 16.48
C THR A 519 -19.86 6.62 15.08
N GLY A 520 -20.23 7.44 14.09
CA GLY A 520 -19.98 7.21 12.66
C GLY A 520 -20.87 6.12 12.05
N SER A 521 -21.52 5.29 12.86
CA SER A 521 -22.31 4.11 12.47
C SER A 521 -23.81 4.34 12.63
N VAL A 522 -24.60 3.69 11.78
CA VAL A 522 -26.07 3.67 11.87
C VAL A 522 -26.63 2.44 12.59
N ALA A 523 -25.80 1.44 12.92
CA ALA A 523 -26.26 0.14 13.42
C ALA A 523 -27.16 0.27 14.67
N HIS A 524 -26.80 1.18 15.58
CA HIS A 524 -27.47 1.37 16.87
C HIS A 524 -28.36 2.63 16.93
N VAL A 525 -28.75 3.20 15.78
CA VAL A 525 -29.57 4.43 15.73
C VAL A 525 -31.03 4.08 15.43
N ASP A 526 -31.94 4.24 16.40
CA ASP A 526 -33.33 3.76 16.32
C ASP A 526 -34.15 4.38 15.17
N LYS A 527 -33.86 5.64 14.83
CA LYS A 527 -34.56 6.38 13.77
C LYS A 527 -34.17 5.94 12.36
N VAL A 528 -33.14 5.09 12.21
CA VAL A 528 -32.70 4.59 10.91
C VAL A 528 -33.43 3.28 10.59
N PRO A 529 -34.12 3.17 9.43
CA PRO A 529 -34.79 1.94 9.02
C PRO A 529 -33.85 0.73 8.93
N ALA A 530 -34.37 -0.48 9.18
CA ALA A 530 -33.58 -1.71 9.18
C ALA A 530 -32.83 -1.96 7.85
N ASP A 531 -33.47 -1.67 6.70
CA ASP A 531 -32.85 -1.81 5.38
C ASP A 531 -31.65 -0.87 5.22
N ALA A 532 -31.75 0.36 5.71
CA ALA A 532 -30.64 1.31 5.69
C ALA A 532 -29.49 0.84 6.59
N LYS A 533 -29.80 0.30 7.79
CA LYS A 533 -28.78 -0.28 8.67
C LYS A 533 -28.03 -1.44 8.02
N LYS A 534 -28.71 -2.25 7.21
CA LYS A 534 -28.10 -3.37 6.48
C LYS A 534 -27.16 -2.91 5.36
N ILE A 535 -27.53 -1.85 4.64
CA ILE A 535 -26.76 -1.34 3.49
C ILE A 535 -25.56 -0.53 3.94
N PHE A 536 -25.76 0.40 4.87
CA PHE A 536 -24.80 1.42 5.26
C PHE A 536 -23.97 0.97 6.48
N VAL A 537 -23.32 -0.19 6.36
CA VAL A 537 -22.42 -0.70 7.41
C VAL A 537 -21.06 0.00 7.34
N THR A 538 -20.46 0.25 8.50
CA THR A 538 -19.13 0.84 8.66
C THR A 538 -18.12 -0.21 9.12
N ALA A 539 -16.83 0.13 9.14
CA ALA A 539 -15.74 -0.78 9.48
C ALA A 539 -15.90 -1.46 10.85
N HIS A 540 -16.53 -0.79 11.82
CA HIS A 540 -16.80 -1.36 13.14
C HIS A 540 -18.05 -2.25 13.18
N ASP A 541 -18.93 -2.15 12.18
CA ASP A 541 -20.12 -3.01 12.07
C ASP A 541 -19.82 -4.33 11.32
N VAL A 542 -18.62 -4.46 10.72
CA VAL A 542 -18.21 -5.61 9.92
C VAL A 542 -17.41 -6.58 10.78
N SER A 543 -17.92 -7.80 10.98
CA SER A 543 -17.19 -8.84 11.70
C SER A 543 -15.86 -9.22 11.02
N PRO A 544 -14.84 -9.70 11.75
CA PRO A 544 -13.59 -10.20 11.17
C PRO A 544 -13.80 -11.26 10.08
N TYR A 545 -14.77 -12.15 10.26
CA TYR A 545 -15.16 -13.15 9.25
C TYR A 545 -15.47 -12.50 7.89
N TRP A 546 -16.33 -11.48 7.87
CA TRP A 546 -16.70 -10.78 6.64
C TRP A 546 -15.56 -9.95 6.05
N HIS A 547 -14.68 -9.39 6.88
CA HIS A 547 -13.45 -8.77 6.39
C HIS A 547 -12.59 -9.76 5.59
N VAL A 548 -12.34 -10.95 6.13
CA VAL A 548 -11.52 -11.99 5.47
C VAL A 548 -12.24 -12.54 4.23
N LYS A 549 -13.55 -12.80 4.31
CA LYS A 549 -14.33 -13.28 3.15
C LYS A 549 -14.37 -12.26 2.02
N MET A 550 -14.48 -10.97 2.32
CA MET A 550 -14.38 -9.93 1.29
C MET A 550 -12.98 -9.89 0.67
N GLN A 551 -11.92 -10.00 1.47
CA GLN A 551 -10.55 -10.08 0.94
C GLN A 551 -10.39 -11.28 0.00
N ALA A 552 -10.92 -12.45 0.39
CA ALA A 552 -10.87 -13.68 -0.40
C ALA A 552 -11.63 -13.56 -1.73
N ALA A 553 -12.78 -12.90 -1.72
CA ALA A 553 -13.56 -12.64 -2.93
C ALA A 553 -12.78 -11.87 -4.00
N PHE A 554 -11.95 -10.89 -3.60
CA PHE A 554 -11.06 -10.19 -4.53
C PHE A 554 -9.79 -10.98 -4.86
N GLN A 555 -9.25 -11.76 -3.92
CA GLN A 555 -7.92 -12.36 -4.06
C GLN A 555 -7.83 -13.41 -5.18
N LEU A 556 -8.89 -14.18 -5.44
CA LEU A 556 -8.88 -15.25 -6.44
C LEU A 556 -8.50 -14.74 -7.84
N HIS A 557 -9.11 -13.61 -8.25
CA HIS A 557 -8.89 -12.96 -9.55
C HIS A 557 -7.92 -11.78 -9.47
N THR A 558 -6.99 -11.82 -8.50
CA THR A 558 -5.90 -10.84 -8.38
C THR A 558 -4.57 -11.56 -8.57
N ASP A 559 -3.83 -11.19 -9.63
CA ASP A 559 -2.50 -11.76 -9.96
C ASP A 559 -1.51 -11.55 -8.81
N ASN A 560 -1.46 -10.33 -8.27
CA ASN A 560 -0.68 -9.98 -7.08
C ASN A 560 -1.47 -10.30 -5.80
N ALA A 561 -1.45 -9.45 -4.78
CA ALA A 561 -2.15 -9.63 -3.51
C ALA A 561 -3.18 -8.52 -3.24
N VAL A 562 -3.93 -8.68 -2.16
CA VAL A 562 -4.92 -7.72 -1.68
C VAL A 562 -4.46 -7.08 -0.39
N SER A 563 -4.21 -5.77 -0.42
CA SER A 563 -4.02 -4.98 0.80
C SER A 563 -5.38 -4.56 1.33
N LYS A 564 -5.82 -5.28 2.36
CA LYS A 564 -7.02 -4.97 3.13
C LYS A 564 -6.73 -5.18 4.61
N THR A 565 -7.21 -4.28 5.46
CA THR A 565 -7.12 -4.41 6.91
C THR A 565 -8.35 -5.15 7.44
N VAL A 566 -8.11 -6.15 8.28
CA VAL A 566 -9.14 -6.73 9.13
C VAL A 566 -9.21 -5.89 10.41
N ASN A 567 -10.24 -5.06 10.53
CA ASN A 567 -10.42 -4.21 11.70
C ASN A 567 -11.13 -5.00 12.79
N PHE A 568 -10.64 -4.88 14.02
CA PHE A 568 -11.22 -5.47 15.20
C PHE A 568 -11.63 -4.38 16.19
N GLU A 569 -12.70 -4.63 16.93
CA GLU A 569 -13.10 -3.80 18.05
C GLU A 569 -12.07 -3.88 19.20
N GLU A 570 -12.10 -2.91 20.11
CA GLU A 570 -11.10 -2.81 21.20
C GLU A 570 -11.07 -4.06 22.10
N HIS A 571 -12.23 -4.66 22.33
CA HIS A 571 -12.39 -5.82 23.20
C HIS A 571 -12.15 -7.16 22.49
N ALA A 572 -11.76 -7.16 21.21
CA ALA A 572 -11.38 -8.38 20.51
C ALA A 572 -10.25 -9.11 21.25
N THR A 573 -10.34 -10.43 21.28
CA THR A 573 -9.43 -11.33 21.97
C THR A 573 -8.29 -11.79 21.05
N ARG A 574 -7.29 -12.47 21.61
CA ARG A 574 -6.25 -13.15 20.82
C ARG A 574 -6.82 -14.28 19.98
N ALA A 575 -7.86 -14.97 20.47
CA ALA A 575 -8.53 -16.02 19.73
C ALA A 575 -9.18 -15.47 18.45
N ASP A 576 -9.80 -14.28 18.51
CA ASP A 576 -10.40 -13.64 17.33
C ASP A 576 -9.34 -13.35 16.24
N ILE A 577 -8.12 -12.95 16.64
CA ILE A 577 -6.99 -12.74 15.72
C ILE A 577 -6.51 -14.07 15.13
N GLU A 578 -6.35 -15.10 15.95
CA GLU A 578 -5.99 -16.46 15.53
C GLU A 578 -6.99 -17.01 14.50
N GLU A 579 -8.29 -16.91 14.78
CA GLU A 579 -9.35 -17.36 13.88
C GLU A 579 -9.29 -16.64 12.53
N ALA A 580 -9.04 -15.33 12.51
CA ALA A 580 -8.91 -14.59 11.26
C ALA A 580 -7.69 -15.02 10.43
N TYR A 581 -6.56 -15.33 11.07
CA TYR A 581 -5.37 -15.86 10.40
C TYR A 581 -5.57 -17.26 9.83
N ILE A 582 -6.22 -18.16 10.59
CA ILE A 582 -6.57 -19.50 10.12
C ILE A 582 -7.53 -19.40 8.93
N LEU A 583 -8.58 -18.59 9.06
CA LEU A 583 -9.55 -18.37 7.99
C LEU A 583 -8.88 -17.79 6.73
N ALA A 584 -7.94 -16.86 6.88
CA ALA A 584 -7.18 -16.30 5.76
C ALA A 584 -6.40 -17.38 5.00
N TYR A 585 -5.71 -18.26 5.73
CA TYR A 585 -4.98 -19.38 5.14
C TYR A 585 -5.92 -20.34 4.40
N GLU A 586 -7.04 -20.72 5.03
CA GLU A 586 -8.03 -21.63 4.44
C GLU A 586 -8.69 -21.07 3.17
N ASN A 587 -8.78 -19.74 3.05
CA ASN A 587 -9.31 -19.08 1.86
C ASN A 587 -8.22 -18.72 0.82
N ASN A 588 -7.03 -19.30 0.93
CA ASN A 588 -5.89 -19.10 0.01
C ASN A 588 -5.48 -17.64 -0.16
N LEU A 589 -5.55 -16.85 0.91
CA LEU A 589 -5.01 -15.50 0.89
C LEU A 589 -3.48 -15.54 0.77
N LYS A 590 -2.91 -14.51 0.14
CA LYS A 590 -1.45 -14.34 0.01
C LYS A 590 -0.84 -13.68 1.24
N GLY A 591 -1.62 -12.89 1.98
CA GLY A 591 -1.23 -12.26 3.22
C GLY A 591 -2.42 -11.64 3.91
N ILE A 592 -2.26 -11.26 5.18
CA ILE A 592 -3.30 -10.67 6.00
C ILE A 592 -2.69 -9.71 7.03
N THR A 593 -3.37 -8.57 7.20
CA THR A 593 -3.06 -7.57 8.22
C THR A 593 -4.29 -7.38 9.09
N VAL A 594 -4.08 -7.38 10.40
CA VAL A 594 -5.11 -7.14 11.40
C VAL A 594 -4.81 -5.85 12.13
N TYR A 595 -5.86 -5.14 12.52
CA TYR A 595 -5.74 -3.96 13.36
C TYR A 595 -6.83 -3.97 14.41
N ARG A 596 -6.42 -4.09 15.68
CA ARG A 596 -7.33 -3.94 16.81
C ARG A 596 -7.42 -2.48 17.22
N ASN A 597 -8.64 -1.96 17.32
CA ASN A 597 -8.86 -0.60 17.75
C ASN A 597 -8.18 -0.33 19.11
N ASN A 598 -7.56 0.84 19.27
CA ASN A 598 -6.79 1.22 20.47
C ASN A 598 -5.53 0.38 20.78
N SER A 599 -5.05 -0.44 19.83
CA SER A 599 -3.76 -1.14 19.95
C SER A 599 -2.53 -0.22 19.78
N ARG A 600 -2.70 0.97 19.21
CA ARG A 600 -1.64 1.99 19.09
C ARG A 600 -2.10 3.33 19.67
N GLN A 601 -1.14 4.08 20.26
CA GLN A 601 -1.40 5.38 20.89
C GLN A 601 -1.82 6.48 19.89
N PHE A 602 -1.39 6.40 18.63
CA PHE A 602 -1.75 7.36 17.59
C PHE A 602 -2.61 6.68 16.51
N GLN A 603 -3.81 7.23 16.29
CA GLN A 603 -4.74 6.79 15.25
C GLN A 603 -5.07 7.97 14.33
N PRO A 604 -4.97 7.80 12.99
CA PRO A 604 -5.25 8.88 12.04
C PRO A 604 -6.71 9.37 12.04
N MET A 605 -7.65 8.52 12.46
CA MET A 605 -9.08 8.84 12.61
C MET A 605 -9.50 8.53 14.04
N ASN A 606 -9.79 9.56 14.82
CA ASN A 606 -10.49 9.42 16.09
C ASN A 606 -11.96 9.77 15.85
N LEU A 607 -12.87 8.85 16.18
CA LEU A 607 -14.28 9.16 16.37
C LEU A 607 -14.42 10.04 17.64
N ASP A 608 -15.54 10.77 17.77
CA ASP A 608 -15.85 11.61 18.94
C ASP A 608 -16.15 10.78 20.21
N SER A 609 -15.26 9.86 20.59
CA SER A 609 -15.19 9.41 21.97
C SER A 609 -14.53 10.52 22.78
N LYS A 610 -15.19 10.95 23.87
CA LYS A 610 -14.59 11.85 24.87
C LYS A 610 -13.18 11.37 25.18
N LYS A 611 -12.17 12.11 24.70
CA LYS A 611 -10.79 11.88 25.08
C LYS A 611 -10.74 11.84 26.62
N SER A 612 -10.20 10.77 27.18
CA SER A 612 -9.97 10.72 28.62
C SER A 612 -8.99 11.84 29.00
N GLU A 613 -9.08 12.36 30.22
CA GLU A 613 -8.14 13.39 30.70
C GLU A 613 -6.67 12.94 30.54
N ALA A 614 -6.40 11.64 30.67
CA ALA A 614 -5.10 11.02 30.41
C ALA A 614 -4.66 11.08 28.93
N GLN A 615 -5.59 10.95 27.97
CA GLN A 615 -5.28 11.13 26.54
C GLN A 615 -5.08 12.61 26.17
N ILE A 616 -5.81 13.52 26.83
CA ILE A 616 -5.62 14.96 26.69
C ILE A 616 -4.26 15.38 27.28
N GLU A 617 -3.84 14.79 28.41
CA GLU A 617 -2.51 14.99 28.99
C GLU A 617 -1.39 14.42 28.13
N ALA A 618 -1.56 13.22 27.56
CA ALA A 618 -0.58 12.62 26.65
C ALA A 618 -0.39 13.44 25.36
N GLU A 619 -1.47 13.98 24.79
CA GLU A 619 -1.41 14.89 23.64
C GLU A 619 -0.85 16.27 24.02
N LYS A 620 -1.14 16.77 25.23
CA LYS A 620 -0.53 18.01 25.75
C LYS A 620 0.96 17.84 25.99
N SER A 621 1.42 16.70 26.52
CA SER A 621 2.84 16.39 26.71
C SER A 621 3.58 16.18 25.38
N MET A 622 2.88 15.76 24.31
CA MET A 622 3.46 15.69 22.96
C MET A 622 3.42 17.03 22.19
N LYS A 623 2.54 17.97 22.56
CA LYS A 623 2.41 19.30 21.93
C LYS A 623 3.09 20.44 22.68
N THR A 624 3.57 20.22 23.90
CA THR A 624 4.40 21.17 24.64
C THR A 624 5.86 20.71 24.68
N VAL A 625 6.52 20.78 23.52
CA VAL A 625 7.90 21.28 23.52
C VAL A 625 7.78 22.80 23.33
N SER A 626 7.40 23.49 24.40
CA SER A 626 7.73 24.90 24.55
C SER A 626 9.13 24.99 25.14
N GLU A 627 9.88 25.95 24.63
CA GLU A 627 11.26 26.35 24.94
C GLU A 627 11.77 25.99 26.35
N PRO A 628 13.06 25.63 26.48
CA PRO A 628 13.63 25.22 27.76
C PRO A 628 13.52 26.33 28.80
N VAL A 629 12.84 26.03 29.90
CA VAL A 629 12.88 26.81 31.14
C VAL A 629 14.33 26.84 31.62
N LYS A 630 14.88 28.05 31.78
CA LYS A 630 16.14 28.29 32.49
C LYS A 630 15.92 27.97 33.97
N GLU A 631 16.44 26.85 34.44
CA GLU A 631 16.81 26.73 35.85
C GLU A 631 18.22 27.29 36.03
N GLU A 632 18.34 28.33 36.85
CA GLU A 632 19.61 28.78 37.41
C GLU A 632 20.12 27.71 38.37
N TYR A 633 21.23 27.07 38.03
CA TYR A 633 22.12 26.41 38.98
C TYR A 633 23.44 27.15 39.01
N ASN A 634 23.88 27.55 40.20
CA ASN A 634 25.24 28.05 40.47
C ASN A 634 25.51 27.97 41.98
N PRO A 635 26.75 27.97 42.49
CA PRO A 635 28.01 27.25 42.20
C PRO A 635 28.48 26.44 43.44
N THR A 636 29.35 25.44 43.34
CA THR A 636 30.79 25.66 43.53
C THR A 636 31.56 24.42 43.09
N GLY A 637 32.43 24.62 42.11
CA GLY A 637 33.34 23.65 41.53
C GLY A 637 33.86 24.22 40.23
N GLU A 638 34.56 25.36 40.34
CA GLU A 638 34.97 26.28 39.26
C GLU A 638 35.40 25.59 37.96
N ILE A 639 34.79 26.00 36.84
CA ILE A 639 35.38 25.87 35.51
C ILE A 639 35.42 27.27 34.89
N LYS A 640 36.65 27.76 34.63
CA LYS A 640 36.92 29.09 34.06
C LYS A 640 36.36 29.19 32.65
N THR A 641 35.60 30.24 32.38
CA THR A 641 35.14 30.64 31.04
C THR A 641 36.33 31.01 30.16
N VAL A 642 36.58 30.23 29.11
CA VAL A 642 37.62 30.52 28.10
C VAL A 642 36.99 31.32 26.96
N LYS A 643 37.52 32.51 26.69
CA LYS A 643 37.09 33.35 25.56
C LYS A 643 37.85 32.97 24.30
N CYS A 644 37.14 32.99 23.17
CA CYS A 644 37.69 32.70 21.86
C CYS A 644 38.80 33.69 21.50
N PRO A 645 40.03 33.24 21.21
CA PRO A 645 41.13 34.15 20.90
C PRO A 645 40.91 34.91 19.59
N GLU A 646 40.10 34.35 18.68
CA GLU A 646 39.79 34.94 17.37
C GLU A 646 38.72 36.02 17.43
N CYS A 647 37.65 35.83 18.22
CA CYS A 647 36.49 36.73 18.20
C CYS A 647 35.99 37.20 19.58
N GLY A 648 36.66 36.80 20.66
CA GLY A 648 36.37 37.23 22.04
C GLY A 648 35.10 36.64 22.66
N ASN A 649 34.35 35.82 21.92
CA ASN A 649 33.11 35.20 22.37
C ASN A 649 33.37 33.97 23.26
N GLU A 650 32.45 33.60 24.13
CA GLU A 650 32.61 32.42 24.99
C GLU A 650 32.66 31.12 24.18
N ILE A 651 33.60 30.24 24.54
CA ILE A 651 33.78 28.92 23.93
C ILE A 651 33.10 27.86 24.79
N GLN A 652 32.44 26.89 24.16
CA GLN A 652 31.83 25.74 24.83
C GLN A 652 32.66 24.47 24.58
N MET A 653 32.63 23.56 25.55
CA MET A 653 33.34 22.29 25.48
C MET A 653 32.35 21.18 25.05
N ALA A 654 32.64 20.51 23.95
CA ALA A 654 31.85 19.37 23.48
C ALA A 654 32.82 18.25 23.09
N GLU A 655 32.57 17.04 23.59
CA GLU A 655 33.35 15.82 23.29
C GLU A 655 34.88 15.95 23.52
N GLY A 656 35.30 16.80 24.47
CA GLY A 656 36.72 16.98 24.83
C GLY A 656 37.48 18.05 24.05
N CYS A 657 36.82 18.79 23.13
CA CYS A 657 37.42 19.92 22.40
C CYS A 657 36.71 21.24 22.73
N PHE A 658 37.45 22.36 22.69
CA PHE A 658 36.90 23.71 22.80
C PHE A 658 36.45 24.20 21.41
N ILE A 659 35.15 24.49 21.24
CA ILE A 659 34.59 24.92 19.94
C ILE A 659 33.84 26.25 20.09
N CYS A 660 34.26 27.28 19.36
CA CYS A 660 33.56 28.56 19.29
C CYS A 660 32.45 28.50 18.24
N LEU A 661 31.20 28.44 18.71
CA LEU A 661 30.02 28.33 17.85
C LEU A 661 29.78 29.55 16.94
N LYS A 662 30.47 30.68 17.19
CA LYS A 662 30.27 31.91 16.41
C LYS A 662 31.21 32.05 15.21
N CYS A 663 32.48 31.67 15.35
CA CYS A 663 33.46 31.79 14.25
C CYS A 663 34.02 30.44 13.79
N GLY A 664 33.66 29.33 14.44
CA GLY A 664 34.12 27.99 14.08
C GLY A 664 35.53 27.66 14.56
N TYR A 665 36.16 28.51 15.39
CA TYR A 665 37.46 28.20 16.01
C TYR A 665 37.34 26.91 16.84
N SER A 666 38.24 25.95 16.61
CA SER A 666 38.35 24.73 17.41
C SER A 666 39.78 24.54 17.90
N GLY A 667 39.94 24.19 19.17
CA GLY A 667 41.23 23.88 19.79
C GLY A 667 41.07 22.71 20.76
N CYS A 668 42.01 21.77 20.72
CA CYS A 668 42.05 20.68 21.69
C CYS A 668 42.61 21.20 23.02
N SER A 669 42.10 20.71 24.15
CA SER A 669 42.72 20.93 25.46
C SER A 669 44.05 20.20 25.58
#